data_AF-A0A947YNK7-F1
#
_entry.id   AF-A0A947YNK7-F1
#
_cell.length_a   1.000
_cell.length_b   1.000
_cell.length_c   1.000
_cell.angle_alpha   90.00
_cell.angle_beta   90.00
_cell.angle_gamma   90.00
#
_symmetry.space_group_name_H-M   'P 1'
#
loop_
_entity.id
_entity.type
_entity.pdbx_description
1 polymer ?
#
loop_
_entity_poly.entity_id
_entity_poly.type
_entity_poly.pdbx_seq_one_letter_code
_entity_poly.pdbx_strand_id
1 'polypeptide(L)'
;MKLPDIIAKLIWPKPEKQEFFLSLLLDEESVSLASWYPKTSGKPHLVAYTSKAVSEDSWDERTKMTDRALADVEDKSSASAPISKVVLGLPAAYLTEECDIQTSVAPHIRELTRKLELKPVGFVPVHQAIAYMLKREDGVPASVILMSVSGTTLTISLYRVGVLTGQKVIPRDEELVEKVEKILLAFQDHDVLPSRILLYGTGEKTVEEVKSLLLNHPWTTRANFLHFPKIEILPDDFPAGAVCYAACGELASEMKEEEADKPADKQAEKPTMVEPASGREEKEIQKEEQEEEHPIEEEPNVVMVEPEALGFEKDDILEKQPEKPKEISTSMLALHVPKVQLMAILSSAVTRLKTMFSGGKSIAFIAALGIIVIAGILYWALPKAYVTVLVSPKQIEQKAVLTVDPKASSVDAESRIIPGSRVEQSVSGEKTLAVSGKKNVGDPAKGTVAMYNKSTTTRLWKKGTVLSAGSLQFTLDADVQVASASVTGSVLSETKTFGKADAGITAAAVGSQSNIPANTEFTLKDVSSDVAIARNAEALTGGTSREVTVVSRADSDAVFKALTDDLVKKAKEELAGSLGGGQKLIDSTIETSASEKTIDKEIDQEAQAITGKMTLIVSGITYKEEDSKSLLTALFQDQIPEGYEFSTGRTVVDVVIAKQTKKKDSAIMLDVTLRSVAVPIVDTAALQHKIAGKTLSQVTTELKDKNGIVGVEYLFRWSWWKSRLPMRSGNISISVSEQ
;
A
#
# COMPACT_ATOMS: atom_id res chain seq x y z
N MET A 1 11.42 59.75 -5.24
CA MET A 1 12.52 58.94 -4.68
C MET A 1 12.15 57.47 -4.88
N LYS A 2 12.89 56.75 -5.73
CA LYS A 2 12.68 55.31 -5.96
C LYS A 2 13.41 54.55 -4.85
N LEU A 3 12.71 53.68 -4.13
CA LEU A 3 13.38 52.80 -3.16
C LEU A 3 14.32 51.83 -3.90
N PRO A 4 15.46 51.45 -3.30
CA PRO A 4 16.34 50.42 -3.85
C PRO A 4 15.60 49.08 -3.96
N ASP A 5 15.76 48.38 -5.10
CA ASP A 5 15.12 47.10 -5.45
C ASP A 5 15.25 45.99 -4.39
N ILE A 6 16.19 46.14 -3.46
CA ILE A 6 16.47 45.20 -2.39
C ILE A 6 15.34 45.20 -1.35
N ILE A 7 14.71 46.34 -1.07
CA ILE A 7 13.64 46.46 -0.06
C ILE A 7 12.30 45.97 -0.64
N ALA A 8 12.07 46.12 -1.95
CA ALA A 8 10.86 45.63 -2.61
C ALA A 8 10.76 44.08 -2.61
N LYS A 9 11.91 43.39 -2.69
CA LYS A 9 11.97 41.91 -2.63
C LYS A 9 11.77 41.33 -1.23
N LEU A 10 11.90 42.14 -0.18
CA LEU A 10 11.75 41.68 1.21
C LEU A 10 10.29 41.76 1.70
N ILE A 11 9.47 42.61 1.07
CA ILE A 11 8.11 42.93 1.53
C ILE A 11 7.03 42.16 0.74
N TRP A 12 7.34 41.69 -0.47
CA TRP A 12 6.47 40.80 -1.24
C TRP A 12 7.25 39.56 -1.66
N PRO A 13 7.07 38.39 -0.99
CA PRO A 13 7.54 37.15 -1.56
C PRO A 13 6.90 37.01 -2.94
N LYS A 14 7.71 36.77 -3.98
CA LYS A 14 7.20 36.36 -5.29
C LYS A 14 6.27 35.17 -5.03
N PRO A 15 5.04 35.14 -5.59
CA PRO A 15 4.23 33.93 -5.52
C PRO A 15 5.08 32.80 -6.09
N GLU A 16 5.28 31.74 -5.31
CA GLU A 16 5.89 30.51 -5.80
C GLU A 16 5.15 30.11 -7.07
N LYS A 17 5.91 29.90 -8.16
CA LYS A 17 5.32 29.36 -9.39
C LYS A 17 4.88 27.93 -9.07
N GLN A 18 3.60 27.74 -8.78
CA GLN A 18 3.00 26.43 -8.66
C GLN A 18 3.06 25.73 -10.02
N GLU A 19 3.73 24.58 -10.08
CA GLU A 19 3.72 23.74 -11.27
C GLU A 19 2.42 22.91 -11.30
N PHE A 20 1.67 23.05 -12.39
CA PHE A 20 0.44 22.29 -12.62
C PHE A 20 0.73 21.04 -13.46
N PHE A 21 0.04 19.96 -13.12
CA PHE A 21 0.07 18.67 -13.82
C PHE A 21 -1.32 18.31 -14.32
N LEU A 22 -1.39 17.63 -15.46
CA LEU A 22 -2.59 16.93 -15.93
C LEU A 22 -2.48 15.44 -15.61
N SER A 23 -3.59 14.84 -15.21
CA SER A 23 -3.81 13.39 -15.33
C SER A 23 -4.80 13.14 -16.45
N LEU A 24 -4.38 12.38 -17.46
CA LEU A 24 -5.17 12.04 -18.64
C LEU A 24 -5.50 10.55 -18.63
N LEU A 25 -6.79 10.22 -18.51
CA LEU A 25 -7.30 8.86 -18.61
C LEU A 25 -7.88 8.63 -20.00
N LEU A 26 -7.37 7.63 -20.69
CA LEU A 26 -7.78 7.26 -22.04
C LEU A 26 -8.56 5.95 -22.00
N ASP A 27 -9.85 5.99 -22.37
CA ASP A 27 -10.71 4.80 -22.51
C ASP A 27 -11.30 4.75 -23.93
N GLU A 28 -12.00 3.66 -24.26
CA GLU A 28 -12.75 3.50 -25.52
C GLU A 28 -13.98 4.39 -25.60
N GLU A 29 -14.71 4.55 -24.51
CA GLU A 29 -15.99 5.27 -24.48
C GLU A 29 -15.87 6.69 -23.94
N SER A 30 -14.73 7.06 -23.33
CA SER A 30 -14.51 8.43 -22.87
C SER A 30 -13.04 8.79 -22.74
N VAL A 31 -12.81 10.10 -22.61
CA VAL A 31 -11.56 10.68 -22.14
C VAL A 31 -11.85 11.50 -20.90
N SER A 32 -11.08 11.28 -19.84
CA SER A 32 -11.20 12.05 -18.60
C SER A 32 -9.89 12.77 -18.29
N LEU A 33 -9.98 14.02 -17.85
CA LEU A 33 -8.84 14.89 -17.64
C LEU A 33 -9.00 15.65 -16.32
N ALA A 34 -7.96 15.59 -15.50
CA ALA A 34 -7.91 16.21 -14.18
C ALA A 34 -6.66 17.10 -14.06
N SER A 35 -6.82 18.36 -13.70
CA SER A 35 -5.69 19.26 -13.41
C SER A 35 -5.45 19.35 -11.91
N TRP A 36 -4.19 19.23 -11.49
CA TRP A 36 -3.81 19.24 -10.09
C TRP A 36 -2.40 19.79 -9.89
N TYR A 37 -2.06 20.10 -8.65
CA TYR A 37 -0.68 20.41 -8.25
C TYR A 37 -0.37 19.80 -6.87
N PRO A 38 0.88 19.43 -6.58
CA PRO A 38 1.27 18.88 -5.29
C PRO A 38 1.22 19.95 -4.20
N LYS A 39 0.59 19.65 -3.06
CA LYS A 39 0.70 20.47 -1.83
C LYS A 39 1.86 19.97 -0.98
N THR A 40 2.40 20.83 -0.11
CA THR A 40 3.48 20.55 0.86
C THR A 40 3.21 19.32 1.75
N SER A 41 1.96 18.86 1.84
CA SER A 41 1.54 17.66 2.57
C SER A 41 1.65 16.34 1.78
N GLY A 42 2.21 16.33 0.56
CA GLY A 42 2.25 15.13 -0.30
C GLY A 42 0.87 14.67 -0.78
N LYS A 43 -0.08 15.61 -0.93
CA LYS A 43 -1.43 15.34 -1.46
C LYS A 43 -1.66 16.20 -2.70
N PRO A 44 -2.25 15.65 -3.78
CA PRO A 44 -2.65 16.46 -4.91
C PRO A 44 -3.77 17.41 -4.48
N HIS A 45 -3.70 18.67 -4.90
CA HIS A 45 -4.85 19.54 -4.92
C HIS A 45 -5.51 19.48 -6.29
N LEU A 46 -6.66 18.81 -6.37
CA LEU A 46 -7.46 18.79 -7.58
C LEU A 46 -8.08 20.18 -7.81
N VAL A 47 -7.83 20.75 -8.98
CA VAL A 47 -8.30 22.08 -9.37
C VAL A 47 -9.53 21.98 -10.26
N ALA A 48 -9.50 21.08 -11.24
CA ALA A 48 -10.60 20.84 -12.16
C ALA A 48 -10.60 19.40 -12.64
N TYR A 49 -11.79 18.87 -12.91
CA TYR A 49 -12.04 17.59 -13.55
C TYR A 49 -13.04 17.78 -14.68
N THR A 50 -12.83 17.07 -15.77
CA THR A 50 -13.78 16.97 -16.88
C THR A 50 -13.72 15.57 -17.47
N SER A 51 -14.86 15.10 -17.96
CA SER A 51 -14.96 13.86 -18.71
C SER A 51 -15.79 14.08 -19.97
N LYS A 52 -15.37 13.45 -21.06
CA LYS A 52 -15.90 13.64 -22.41
C LYS A 52 -16.13 12.29 -23.06
N ALA A 53 -17.38 11.99 -23.39
CA ALA A 53 -17.74 10.75 -24.08
C ALA A 53 -17.17 10.73 -25.51
N VAL A 54 -16.62 9.59 -25.89
CA VAL A 54 -16.08 9.30 -27.22
C VAL A 54 -17.17 8.53 -28.00
N SER A 55 -17.59 9.08 -29.14
CA SER A 55 -18.71 8.51 -29.91
C SER A 55 -18.31 7.34 -30.80
N GLU A 56 -17.03 7.24 -31.15
CA GLU A 56 -16.47 6.22 -32.03
C GLU A 56 -15.12 5.78 -31.47
N ASP A 57 -14.89 4.46 -31.38
CA ASP A 57 -13.63 3.88 -30.94
C ASP A 57 -12.52 4.12 -31.98
N SER A 58 -12.01 5.35 -32.00
CA SER A 58 -10.95 5.81 -32.90
C SER A 58 -10.00 6.74 -32.14
N TRP A 59 -8.70 6.62 -32.43
CA TRP A 59 -7.68 7.49 -31.85
C TRP A 59 -7.82 8.95 -32.28
N ASP A 60 -8.39 9.21 -33.45
CA ASP A 60 -8.65 10.57 -33.93
C ASP A 60 -9.76 11.23 -33.09
N GLU A 61 -10.86 10.52 -32.83
CA GLU A 61 -11.94 11.04 -31.99
C GLU A 61 -11.48 11.19 -30.53
N ARG A 62 -10.68 10.25 -29.99
CA ARG A 62 -10.05 10.41 -28.67
C ARG A 62 -9.18 11.65 -28.60
N THR A 63 -8.36 11.91 -29.62
CA THR A 63 -7.49 13.10 -29.67
C THR A 63 -8.33 14.38 -29.65
N LYS A 64 -9.38 14.44 -30.46
CA LYS A 64 -10.31 15.56 -30.54
C LYS A 64 -11.10 15.77 -29.23
N MET A 65 -11.52 14.70 -28.56
CA MET A 65 -12.21 14.80 -27.27
C MET A 65 -11.24 15.17 -26.15
N THR A 66 -9.98 14.75 -26.23
CA THR A 66 -8.91 15.19 -25.33
C THR A 66 -8.65 16.69 -25.48
N ASP A 67 -8.56 17.20 -26.71
CA ASP A 67 -8.41 18.65 -26.99
C ASP A 67 -9.54 19.47 -26.36
N ARG A 68 -10.79 19.02 -26.53
CA ARG A 68 -11.97 19.64 -25.89
C ARG A 68 -11.94 19.55 -24.36
N ALA A 69 -11.50 18.42 -23.82
CA ALA A 69 -11.35 18.24 -22.38
C ALA A 69 -10.25 19.15 -21.81
N LEU A 70 -9.15 19.32 -22.53
CA LEU A 70 -8.06 20.22 -22.17
C LEU A 70 -8.54 21.67 -22.11
N ALA A 71 -9.24 22.14 -23.14
CA ALA A 71 -9.82 23.49 -23.17
C ALA A 71 -10.77 23.75 -21.98
N ASP A 72 -11.68 22.81 -21.68
CA ASP A 72 -12.60 22.92 -20.54
C ASP A 72 -11.87 22.99 -19.19
N VAL A 73 -10.75 22.27 -19.06
CA VAL A 73 -9.95 22.25 -17.83
C VAL A 73 -9.11 23.51 -17.69
N GLU A 74 -8.53 24.01 -18.77
CA GLU A 74 -7.80 25.29 -18.77
C GLU A 74 -8.72 26.45 -18.39
N ASP A 75 -9.93 26.48 -18.94
CA ASP A 75 -10.96 27.48 -18.61
C ASP A 75 -11.35 27.45 -17.13
N LYS A 76 -11.48 26.24 -16.55
CA LYS A 76 -11.85 26.05 -15.13
C LYS A 76 -10.68 26.27 -14.17
N SER A 77 -9.45 26.03 -14.60
CA SER A 77 -8.26 26.02 -13.74
C SER A 77 -7.78 27.43 -13.38
N SER A 78 -8.17 28.47 -14.13
CA SER A 78 -7.71 29.87 -13.94
C SER A 78 -6.18 30.01 -13.85
N ALA A 79 -5.44 29.03 -14.38
CA ALA A 79 -4.00 28.93 -14.23
C ALA A 79 -3.30 30.04 -15.04
N SER A 80 -2.39 30.77 -14.41
CA SER A 80 -1.60 31.83 -15.06
C SER A 80 -0.51 31.28 -16.00
N ALA A 81 -0.36 29.96 -16.11
CA ALA A 81 0.67 29.28 -16.90
C ALA A 81 0.07 28.10 -17.70
N PRO A 82 0.57 27.84 -18.92
CA PRO A 82 0.11 26.72 -19.74
C PRO A 82 0.45 25.38 -19.09
N ILE A 83 -0.52 24.46 -19.02
CA ILE A 83 -0.34 23.15 -18.37
C ILE A 83 0.18 22.16 -19.42
N SER A 84 1.50 21.96 -19.47
CA SER A 84 2.09 21.06 -20.46
C SER A 84 2.46 19.67 -19.92
N LYS A 85 2.65 19.50 -18.61
CA LYS A 85 3.08 18.21 -18.03
C LYS A 85 1.88 17.29 -17.84
N VAL A 86 1.93 16.07 -18.39
CA VAL A 86 0.84 15.09 -18.29
C VAL A 86 1.30 13.75 -17.73
N VAL A 87 0.50 13.16 -16.85
CA VAL A 87 0.60 11.78 -16.38
C VAL A 87 -0.52 10.98 -17.01
N LEU A 88 -0.17 9.87 -17.66
CA LEU A 88 -1.11 9.04 -18.41
C LEU A 88 -1.71 7.97 -17.50
N GLY A 89 -3.01 8.00 -17.26
CA GLY A 89 -3.76 6.93 -16.61
C GLY A 89 -4.21 5.91 -17.65
N LEU A 90 -3.61 4.72 -17.68
CA LEU A 90 -3.89 3.71 -18.71
C LEU A 90 -4.74 2.55 -18.17
N PRO A 91 -5.82 2.15 -18.85
CA PRO A 91 -6.56 0.94 -18.51
C PRO A 91 -5.68 -0.28 -18.81
N ALA A 92 -5.91 -1.36 -18.07
CA ALA A 92 -5.17 -2.61 -18.26
C ALA A 92 -5.33 -3.24 -19.65
N ALA A 93 -6.42 -2.90 -20.38
CA ALA A 93 -6.59 -3.29 -21.77
C ALA A 93 -5.50 -2.75 -22.71
N TYR A 94 -4.82 -1.65 -22.34
CA TYR A 94 -3.74 -1.04 -23.13
C TYR A 94 -2.35 -1.50 -22.68
N LEU A 95 -2.29 -2.39 -21.69
CA LEU A 95 -1.05 -2.88 -21.08
C LEU A 95 -0.81 -4.36 -21.43
N THR A 96 0.45 -4.78 -21.42
CA THR A 96 0.86 -6.18 -21.47
C THR A 96 0.70 -6.83 -20.10
N GLU A 97 0.86 -8.16 -20.01
CA GLU A 97 0.85 -8.88 -18.72
C GLU A 97 1.99 -8.42 -17.79
N GLU A 98 3.06 -7.85 -18.34
CA GLU A 98 4.20 -7.26 -17.62
C GLU A 98 3.95 -5.79 -17.21
N CYS A 99 2.73 -5.26 -17.45
CA CYS A 99 2.32 -3.88 -17.19
C CYS A 99 3.00 -2.81 -18.08
N ASP A 100 3.62 -3.21 -19.19
CA ASP A 100 4.14 -2.29 -20.20
C ASP A 100 3.06 -1.86 -21.20
N ILE A 101 3.22 -0.72 -21.86
CA ILE A 101 2.27 -0.28 -22.89
C ILE A 101 2.35 -1.20 -24.11
N GLN A 102 1.20 -1.66 -24.59
CA GLN A 102 1.13 -2.50 -25.80
C GLN A 102 1.70 -1.76 -27.03
N THR A 103 2.43 -2.49 -27.87
CA THR A 103 3.07 -1.96 -29.08
C THR A 103 2.08 -1.41 -30.10
N SER A 104 0.83 -1.87 -30.08
CA SER A 104 -0.29 -1.35 -30.89
C SER A 104 -0.78 0.03 -30.42
N VAL A 105 -0.66 0.32 -29.13
CA VAL A 105 -1.22 1.52 -28.49
C VAL A 105 -0.18 2.64 -28.41
N ALA A 106 1.08 2.30 -28.15
CA ALA A 106 2.16 3.28 -27.96
C ALA A 106 2.28 4.33 -29.10
N PRO A 107 2.23 3.97 -30.40
CA PRO A 107 2.32 4.96 -31.48
C PRO A 107 1.19 6.00 -31.45
N HIS A 108 -0.02 5.60 -31.08
CA HIS A 108 -1.16 6.48 -31.04
C HIS A 108 -1.11 7.44 -29.86
N ILE A 109 -0.66 6.98 -28.68
CA ILE A 109 -0.41 7.85 -27.53
C ILE A 109 0.68 8.90 -27.86
N ARG A 110 1.76 8.49 -28.55
CA ARG A 110 2.80 9.42 -29.01
C ARG A 110 2.24 10.45 -29.99
N GLU A 111 1.38 10.03 -30.92
CA GLU A 111 0.76 10.94 -31.87
C GLU A 111 -0.17 11.94 -31.17
N LEU A 112 -1.01 11.46 -30.24
CA LEU A 112 -1.94 12.28 -29.46
C LEU A 112 -1.20 13.32 -28.61
N THR A 113 -0.20 12.90 -27.83
CA THR A 113 0.59 13.81 -26.99
C THR A 113 1.35 14.84 -27.82
N ARG A 114 1.89 14.46 -28.98
CA ARG A 114 2.53 15.38 -29.92
C ARG A 114 1.54 16.39 -30.52
N LYS A 115 0.35 15.94 -30.95
CA LYS A 115 -0.69 16.80 -31.54
C LYS A 115 -1.21 17.85 -30.55
N LEU A 116 -1.27 17.50 -29.28
CA LEU A 116 -1.78 18.36 -28.19
C LEU A 116 -0.65 19.09 -27.42
N GLU A 117 0.59 19.02 -27.90
CA GLU A 117 1.77 19.63 -27.27
C GLU A 117 1.98 19.26 -25.78
N LEU A 118 1.51 18.07 -25.39
CA LEU A 118 1.63 17.54 -24.03
C LEU A 118 3.00 16.85 -23.84
N LYS A 119 3.61 17.09 -22.68
CA LYS A 119 4.87 16.48 -22.23
C LYS A 119 4.58 15.36 -21.25
N PRO A 120 4.61 14.08 -21.67
CA PRO A 120 4.39 12.96 -20.76
C PRO A 120 5.51 12.89 -19.72
N VAL A 121 5.13 12.86 -18.46
CA VAL A 121 6.03 12.67 -17.30
C VAL A 121 6.17 11.19 -16.98
N GLY A 122 5.09 10.43 -17.14
CA GLY A 122 5.05 8.99 -16.94
C GLY A 122 3.63 8.45 -17.12
N PHE A 123 3.44 7.15 -16.89
CA PHE A 123 2.10 6.55 -16.88
C PHE A 123 1.87 5.75 -15.60
N VAL A 124 0.58 5.60 -15.25
CA VAL A 124 0.11 4.84 -14.08
C VAL A 124 -1.04 3.93 -14.53
N PRO A 125 -0.97 2.61 -14.27
CA PRO A 125 -2.10 1.72 -14.50
C PRO A 125 -3.30 2.09 -13.61
N VAL A 126 -4.47 2.31 -14.20
CA VAL A 126 -5.66 2.80 -13.46
C VAL A 126 -6.06 1.87 -12.31
N HIS A 127 -5.98 0.55 -12.52
CA HIS A 127 -6.30 -0.43 -11.47
C HIS A 127 -5.31 -0.40 -10.30
N GLN A 128 -4.04 -0.01 -10.51
CA GLN A 128 -3.06 0.17 -9.44
C GLN A 128 -3.30 1.48 -8.70
N ALA A 129 -3.62 2.55 -9.44
CA ALA A 129 -3.99 3.84 -8.84
C ALA A 129 -5.20 3.71 -7.92
N ILE A 130 -6.26 3.01 -8.35
CA ILE A 130 -7.45 2.73 -7.53
C ILE A 130 -7.09 1.93 -6.27
N ALA A 131 -6.29 0.86 -6.41
CA ALA A 131 -5.86 0.07 -5.26
C ALA A 131 -5.03 0.90 -4.24
N TYR A 132 -4.18 1.81 -4.74
CA TYR A 132 -3.42 2.75 -3.93
C TYR A 132 -4.33 3.75 -3.19
N MET A 133 -5.31 4.32 -3.88
CA MET A 133 -6.29 5.23 -3.27
C MET A 133 -7.13 4.53 -2.20
N LEU A 134 -7.60 3.30 -2.46
CA LEU A 134 -8.34 2.49 -1.49
C LEU A 134 -7.51 2.16 -0.25
N LYS A 135 -6.22 1.81 -0.40
CA LYS A 135 -5.32 1.59 0.74
C LYS A 135 -5.26 2.81 1.66
N ARG A 136 -5.30 4.01 1.07
CA ARG A 136 -5.23 5.28 1.80
C ARG A 136 -6.54 5.65 2.48
N GLU A 137 -7.67 5.44 1.80
CA GLU A 137 -9.01 5.74 2.35
C GLU A 137 -9.42 4.75 3.44
N ASP A 138 -9.19 3.44 3.21
CA ASP A 138 -9.54 2.38 4.15
C ASP A 138 -8.47 2.19 5.26
N GLY A 139 -7.28 2.78 5.09
CA GLY A 139 -6.15 2.69 6.03
C GLY A 139 -5.45 1.32 6.06
N VAL A 140 -5.93 0.36 5.28
CA VAL A 140 -5.37 -0.99 5.14
C VAL A 140 -5.32 -1.40 3.66
N PRO A 141 -4.34 -2.22 3.24
CA PRO A 141 -4.28 -2.71 1.86
C PRO A 141 -5.56 -3.46 1.46
N ALA A 142 -6.20 -3.03 0.38
CA ALA A 142 -7.49 -3.56 -0.04
C ALA A 142 -7.37 -5.01 -0.57
N SER A 143 -8.28 -5.87 -0.11
CA SER A 143 -8.59 -7.17 -0.75
C SER A 143 -9.90 -7.01 -1.52
N VAL A 144 -9.83 -6.91 -2.84
CA VAL A 144 -10.95 -6.50 -3.69
C VAL A 144 -10.79 -7.05 -5.11
N ILE A 145 -11.91 -7.30 -5.77
CA ILE A 145 -11.94 -7.54 -7.22
C ILE A 145 -12.30 -6.23 -7.90
N LEU A 146 -11.37 -5.65 -8.64
CA LEU A 146 -11.62 -4.49 -9.48
C LEU A 146 -12.03 -4.97 -10.88
N MET A 147 -13.15 -4.45 -11.40
CA MET A 147 -13.56 -4.70 -12.77
C MET A 147 -13.68 -3.39 -13.56
N SER A 148 -12.82 -3.23 -14.56
CA SER A 148 -12.89 -2.13 -15.53
C SER A 148 -13.88 -2.51 -16.62
N VAL A 149 -14.96 -1.73 -16.76
CA VAL A 149 -15.97 -1.91 -17.80
C VAL A 149 -15.71 -0.89 -18.90
N SER A 150 -15.30 -1.37 -20.07
CA SER A 150 -15.20 -0.59 -21.31
C SER A 150 -16.28 -1.06 -22.28
N GLY A 151 -16.42 -0.38 -23.43
CA GLY A 151 -17.50 -0.68 -24.38
C GLY A 151 -17.44 -2.10 -24.94
N THR A 152 -16.23 -2.55 -25.29
CA THR A 152 -16.01 -3.86 -25.93
C THR A 152 -15.37 -4.89 -25.00
N THR A 153 -14.77 -4.47 -23.89
CA THR A 153 -14.00 -5.34 -22.99
C THR A 153 -14.37 -5.15 -21.52
N LEU A 154 -14.20 -6.21 -20.74
CA LEU A 154 -14.22 -6.19 -19.29
C LEU A 154 -12.85 -6.67 -18.80
N THR A 155 -12.20 -5.90 -17.94
CA THR A 155 -10.94 -6.31 -17.31
C THR A 155 -11.16 -6.63 -15.85
N ILE A 156 -10.75 -7.82 -15.41
CA ILE A 156 -10.88 -8.29 -14.03
C ILE A 156 -9.49 -8.28 -13.40
N SER A 157 -9.32 -7.56 -12.29
CA SER A 157 -8.08 -7.49 -11.51
C SER A 157 -8.36 -7.91 -10.06
N LEU A 158 -7.70 -8.96 -9.60
CA LEU A 158 -7.87 -9.52 -8.26
C LEU A 158 -6.75 -9.05 -7.33
N TYR A 159 -7.11 -8.20 -6.37
CA TYR A 159 -6.20 -7.75 -5.32
C TYR A 159 -6.42 -8.50 -4.02
N ARG A 160 -5.32 -8.94 -3.40
CA ARG A 160 -5.29 -9.51 -2.06
C ARG A 160 -4.28 -8.75 -1.21
N VAL A 161 -4.74 -8.14 -0.13
CA VAL A 161 -3.91 -7.36 0.80
C VAL A 161 -3.03 -6.35 0.03
N GLY A 162 -3.63 -5.67 -0.96
CA GLY A 162 -2.96 -4.67 -1.80
C GLY A 162 -2.03 -5.22 -2.89
N VAL A 163 -1.88 -6.55 -3.04
CA VAL A 163 -1.07 -7.18 -4.09
C VAL A 163 -1.96 -7.67 -5.21
N LEU A 164 -1.59 -7.38 -6.46
CA LEU A 164 -2.27 -7.92 -7.64
C LEU A 164 -1.91 -9.41 -7.79
N THR A 165 -2.92 -10.28 -7.68
CA THR A 165 -2.74 -11.75 -7.74
C THR A 165 -3.23 -12.38 -9.04
N GLY A 166 -4.00 -11.64 -9.83
CA GLY A 166 -4.44 -12.10 -11.14
C GLY A 166 -5.11 -10.98 -11.91
N GLN A 167 -4.89 -10.95 -13.22
CA GLN A 167 -5.54 -10.00 -14.12
C GLN A 167 -5.91 -10.68 -15.43
N LYS A 168 -7.11 -10.40 -15.94
CA LYS A 168 -7.52 -10.87 -17.27
C LYS A 168 -8.45 -9.89 -17.96
N VAL A 169 -8.20 -9.67 -19.24
CA VAL A 169 -9.08 -8.91 -20.15
C VAL A 169 -9.93 -9.90 -20.93
N ILE A 170 -11.25 -9.67 -20.97
CA ILE A 170 -12.19 -10.46 -21.76
C ILE A 170 -13.09 -9.57 -22.62
N PRO A 171 -13.56 -10.06 -23.78
CA PRO A 171 -14.57 -9.36 -24.56
C PRO A 171 -15.93 -9.37 -23.86
N ARG A 172 -16.71 -8.30 -24.06
CA ARG A 172 -18.06 -8.14 -23.52
C ARG A 172 -19.09 -8.74 -24.49
N ASP A 173 -19.39 -10.01 -24.33
CA ASP A 173 -20.37 -10.75 -25.14
C ASP A 173 -21.45 -11.44 -24.28
N GLU A 174 -22.36 -12.19 -24.91
CA GLU A 174 -23.51 -12.82 -24.25
C GLU A 174 -23.12 -13.81 -23.12
N GLU A 175 -21.89 -14.33 -23.15
CA GLU A 175 -21.35 -15.28 -22.16
C GLU A 175 -20.49 -14.59 -21.07
N LEU A 176 -20.58 -13.27 -20.93
CA LEU A 176 -19.74 -12.47 -20.01
C LEU A 176 -19.66 -13.07 -18.61
N VAL A 177 -20.80 -13.38 -18.01
CA VAL A 177 -20.89 -13.84 -16.62
C VAL A 177 -20.25 -15.23 -16.45
N GLU A 178 -20.43 -16.13 -17.40
CA GLU A 178 -19.81 -17.46 -17.38
C GLU A 178 -18.29 -17.39 -17.53
N LYS A 179 -17.80 -16.44 -18.33
CA LYS A 179 -16.35 -16.18 -18.47
C LYS A 179 -15.76 -15.58 -17.21
N VAL A 180 -16.47 -14.65 -16.57
CA VAL A 180 -16.09 -14.09 -15.26
C VAL A 180 -15.99 -15.21 -14.22
N GLU A 181 -17.00 -16.09 -14.15
CA GLU A 181 -16.99 -17.26 -13.25
C GLU A 181 -15.76 -18.14 -13.49
N LYS A 182 -15.49 -18.53 -14.74
CA LYS A 182 -14.31 -19.34 -15.10
C LYS A 182 -12.99 -18.68 -14.71
N ILE A 183 -12.87 -17.37 -14.90
CA ILE A 183 -11.65 -16.62 -14.54
C ILE A 183 -11.48 -16.56 -13.02
N LEU A 184 -12.54 -16.26 -12.28
CA LEU A 184 -12.50 -16.23 -10.82
C LEU A 184 -12.20 -17.60 -10.22
N LEU A 185 -12.62 -18.69 -10.87
CA LEU A 185 -12.23 -20.06 -10.53
C LEU A 185 -10.77 -20.37 -10.90
N ALA A 186 -10.27 -19.86 -12.03
CA ALA A 186 -8.89 -20.05 -12.46
C ALA A 186 -7.88 -19.31 -11.56
N PHE A 187 -8.29 -18.22 -10.91
CA PHE A 187 -7.49 -17.50 -9.92
C PHE A 187 -7.41 -18.22 -8.55
N GLN A 188 -7.88 -19.47 -8.45
CA GLN A 188 -7.90 -20.24 -7.20
C GLN A 188 -6.81 -21.30 -7.11
N ASP A 189 -5.93 -21.11 -6.12
CA ASP A 189 -5.14 -22.16 -5.49
C ASP A 189 -5.77 -22.54 -4.12
N HIS A 190 -7.06 -22.88 -4.09
CA HIS A 190 -7.83 -23.27 -2.88
C HIS A 190 -8.19 -22.16 -1.86
N ASP A 191 -8.07 -20.89 -2.23
CA ASP A 191 -8.33 -19.75 -1.33
C ASP A 191 -9.70 -19.07 -1.57
N VAL A 192 -10.22 -18.37 -0.56
CA VAL A 192 -11.53 -17.66 -0.60
C VAL A 192 -11.41 -16.35 -1.37
N LEU A 193 -12.39 -16.04 -2.23
CA LEU A 193 -12.41 -14.78 -2.99
C LEU A 193 -12.83 -13.58 -2.12
N PRO A 194 -12.29 -12.37 -2.38
CA PRO A 194 -12.68 -11.16 -1.68
C PRO A 194 -14.19 -10.88 -1.79
N SER A 195 -14.82 -10.40 -0.72
CA SER A 195 -16.26 -10.16 -0.67
C SER A 195 -16.72 -8.86 -1.38
N ARG A 196 -15.80 -8.06 -1.91
CA ARG A 196 -16.08 -6.78 -2.60
C ARG A 196 -15.69 -6.88 -4.08
N ILE A 197 -16.63 -6.53 -4.95
CA ILE A 197 -16.40 -6.29 -6.39
C ILE A 197 -16.67 -4.81 -6.66
N LEU A 198 -15.66 -4.09 -7.11
CA LEU A 198 -15.77 -2.68 -7.49
C LEU A 198 -15.74 -2.54 -9.00
N LEU A 199 -16.82 -2.03 -9.56
CA LEU A 199 -16.95 -1.73 -10.98
C LEU A 199 -16.55 -0.27 -11.21
N TYR A 200 -15.77 -0.02 -12.24
CA TYR A 200 -15.48 1.33 -12.70
C TYR A 200 -15.41 1.35 -14.22
N GLY A 201 -15.74 2.50 -14.80
CA GLY A 201 -15.85 2.69 -16.23
C GLY A 201 -16.68 3.93 -16.49
N THR A 202 -16.50 4.55 -17.64
CA THR A 202 -17.08 5.88 -17.90
C THR A 202 -18.45 5.86 -18.59
N GLY A 203 -18.96 4.67 -18.91
CA GLY A 203 -20.30 4.48 -19.46
C GLY A 203 -21.31 4.11 -18.36
N GLU A 204 -21.98 5.09 -17.73
CA GLU A 204 -22.93 4.86 -16.62
C GLU A 204 -23.95 3.74 -16.94
N LYS A 205 -24.50 3.74 -18.15
CA LYS A 205 -25.43 2.69 -18.61
C LYS A 205 -24.74 1.32 -18.74
N THR A 206 -23.59 1.30 -19.38
CA THR A 206 -22.77 0.10 -19.62
C THR A 206 -22.38 -0.58 -18.30
N VAL A 207 -21.96 0.22 -17.32
CA VAL A 207 -21.54 -0.26 -16.00
C VAL A 207 -22.74 -0.78 -15.20
N GLU A 208 -23.88 -0.08 -15.23
CA GLU A 208 -25.10 -0.52 -14.53
C GLU A 208 -25.71 -1.80 -15.14
N GLU A 209 -25.60 -1.96 -16.46
CA GLU A 209 -25.95 -3.21 -17.16
C GLU A 209 -25.09 -4.37 -16.66
N VAL A 210 -23.76 -4.21 -16.61
CA VAL A 210 -22.84 -5.24 -16.12
C VAL A 210 -23.10 -5.56 -14.66
N LYS A 211 -23.32 -4.55 -13.81
CA LYS A 211 -23.72 -4.76 -12.40
C LYS A 211 -24.98 -5.60 -12.28
N SER A 212 -26.00 -5.29 -13.07
CA SER A 212 -27.27 -6.03 -13.07
C SER A 212 -27.08 -7.49 -13.48
N LEU A 213 -26.23 -7.75 -14.48
CA LEU A 213 -25.88 -9.12 -14.89
C LEU A 213 -25.16 -9.89 -13.78
N LEU A 214 -24.18 -9.26 -13.11
CA LEU A 214 -23.43 -9.88 -12.03
C LEU A 214 -24.31 -10.13 -10.79
N LEU A 215 -25.23 -9.23 -10.44
CA LEU A 215 -26.14 -9.41 -9.31
C LEU A 215 -27.12 -10.59 -9.51
N ASN A 216 -27.48 -10.89 -10.76
CA ASN A 216 -28.38 -11.99 -11.09
C ASN A 216 -27.69 -13.36 -11.08
N HIS A 217 -26.36 -13.41 -10.96
CA HIS A 217 -25.59 -14.65 -11.00
C HIS A 217 -25.43 -15.28 -9.60
N PRO A 218 -25.63 -16.61 -9.42
CA PRO A 218 -25.57 -17.28 -8.12
C PRO A 218 -24.14 -17.58 -7.64
N TRP A 219 -23.34 -16.54 -7.37
CA TRP A 219 -21.91 -16.63 -7.04
C TRP A 219 -21.57 -17.63 -5.92
N THR A 220 -22.34 -17.67 -4.84
CA THR A 220 -22.05 -18.53 -3.67
C THR A 220 -22.10 -20.03 -3.95
N THR A 221 -22.69 -20.45 -5.08
CA THR A 221 -22.77 -21.86 -5.49
C THR A 221 -21.83 -22.20 -6.65
N ARG A 222 -21.29 -21.18 -7.31
CA ARG A 222 -20.55 -21.27 -8.56
C ARG A 222 -19.08 -20.87 -8.43
N ALA A 223 -18.76 -20.04 -7.44
CA ALA A 223 -17.42 -19.58 -7.11
C ALA A 223 -17.21 -19.61 -5.58
N ASN A 224 -15.94 -19.65 -5.15
CA ASN A 224 -15.55 -19.76 -3.73
C ASN A 224 -15.67 -18.41 -2.97
N PHE A 225 -16.87 -17.82 -3.00
CA PHE A 225 -17.19 -16.67 -2.15
C PHE A 225 -17.81 -17.16 -0.85
N LEU A 226 -17.30 -16.69 0.29
CA LEU A 226 -17.85 -17.02 1.61
C LEU A 226 -19.30 -16.53 1.78
N HIS A 227 -19.59 -15.37 1.20
CA HIS A 227 -20.91 -14.73 1.17
C HIS A 227 -21.15 -14.15 -0.21
N PHE A 228 -22.40 -13.78 -0.53
CA PHE A 228 -22.67 -13.11 -1.80
C PHE A 228 -21.84 -11.81 -1.89
N PRO A 229 -21.07 -11.58 -2.97
CA PRO A 229 -20.17 -10.44 -3.04
C PRO A 229 -20.96 -9.12 -3.11
N LYS A 230 -20.48 -8.10 -2.40
CA LYS A 230 -20.98 -6.74 -2.51
C LYS A 230 -20.46 -6.13 -3.81
N ILE A 231 -21.37 -5.80 -4.73
CA ILE A 231 -21.04 -5.24 -6.04
C ILE A 231 -21.39 -3.74 -6.02
N GLU A 232 -20.37 -2.89 -6.11
CA GLU A 232 -20.50 -1.43 -6.05
C GLU A 232 -19.89 -0.79 -7.30
N ILE A 233 -20.41 0.38 -7.68
CA ILE A 233 -19.87 1.19 -8.78
C ILE A 233 -19.12 2.35 -8.16
N LEU A 234 -17.87 2.56 -8.60
CA LEU A 234 -17.08 3.71 -8.21
C LEU A 234 -17.57 4.97 -8.93
N PRO A 235 -17.53 6.14 -8.26
CA PRO A 235 -17.84 7.43 -8.90
C PRO A 235 -16.96 7.69 -10.14
N ASP A 236 -17.49 8.38 -11.15
CA ASP A 236 -16.81 8.64 -12.42
C ASP A 236 -15.50 9.44 -12.29
N ASP A 237 -15.40 10.28 -11.27
CA ASP A 237 -14.20 11.07 -10.94
C ASP A 237 -13.16 10.30 -10.14
N PHE A 238 -13.55 9.18 -9.52
CA PHE A 238 -12.69 8.39 -8.64
C PHE A 238 -11.43 7.86 -9.35
N PRO A 239 -11.50 7.24 -10.55
CA PRO A 239 -10.30 6.76 -11.25
C PRO A 239 -9.31 7.88 -11.59
N ALA A 240 -9.82 9.04 -12.01
CA ALA A 240 -8.98 10.20 -12.33
C ALA A 240 -8.30 10.76 -11.07
N GLY A 241 -9.07 10.89 -9.97
CA GLY A 241 -8.53 11.27 -8.68
C GLY A 241 -7.46 10.30 -8.19
N ALA A 242 -7.70 9.00 -8.33
CA ALA A 242 -6.75 7.95 -7.95
C ALA A 242 -5.41 8.08 -8.70
N VAL A 243 -5.46 8.34 -10.02
CA VAL A 243 -4.25 8.58 -10.82
C VAL A 243 -3.52 9.85 -10.37
N CYS A 244 -4.24 10.94 -10.06
CA CYS A 244 -3.62 12.15 -9.50
C CYS A 244 -2.92 11.87 -8.16
N TYR A 245 -3.54 11.05 -7.30
CA TYR A 245 -2.97 10.67 -6.01
C TYR A 245 -1.72 9.83 -6.14
N ALA A 246 -1.74 8.79 -6.98
CA ALA A 246 -0.59 7.95 -7.24
C ALA A 246 0.57 8.77 -7.83
N ALA A 247 0.27 9.62 -8.83
CA ALA A 247 1.27 10.47 -9.46
C ALA A 247 1.88 11.51 -8.51
N CYS A 248 1.09 12.08 -7.60
CA CYS A 248 1.58 13.05 -6.62
C CYS A 248 2.50 12.40 -5.57
N GLY A 249 2.29 11.12 -5.23
CA GLY A 249 3.14 10.39 -4.30
C GLY A 249 4.57 10.28 -4.82
N GLU A 250 4.73 9.81 -6.05
CA GLU A 250 6.05 9.62 -6.69
C GLU A 250 6.77 10.94 -6.95
N LEU A 251 6.07 11.94 -7.52
CA LEU A 251 6.69 13.24 -7.81
C LEU A 251 7.12 13.99 -6.53
N ALA A 252 6.43 13.78 -5.41
CA ALA A 252 6.84 14.38 -4.13
C ALA A 252 8.10 13.72 -3.55
N SER A 253 8.36 12.44 -3.87
CA SER A 253 9.59 11.74 -3.49
C SER A 253 10.79 12.23 -4.30
N GLU A 254 10.64 12.38 -5.61
CA GLU A 254 11.69 12.94 -6.49
C GLU A 254 12.07 14.38 -6.12
N MET A 255 11.07 15.23 -5.80
CA MET A 255 11.33 16.61 -5.39
C MET A 255 12.12 16.72 -4.07
N LYS A 256 11.99 15.74 -3.16
CA LYS A 256 12.78 15.67 -1.92
C LYS A 256 14.23 15.25 -2.19
N GLU A 257 14.45 14.39 -3.18
CA GLU A 257 15.79 13.98 -3.62
C GLU A 257 16.53 15.12 -4.34
N GLU A 258 15.86 15.90 -5.20
CA GLU A 258 16.47 17.06 -5.86
C GLU A 258 16.82 18.23 -4.92
N GLU A 259 16.11 18.41 -3.80
CA GLU A 259 16.45 19.42 -2.80
C GLU A 259 17.65 19.03 -1.93
N ALA A 260 17.92 17.74 -1.78
CA ALA A 260 19.08 17.23 -1.03
C ALA A 260 20.41 17.39 -1.79
N ASP A 261 20.39 17.53 -3.11
CA ASP A 261 21.58 17.54 -3.97
C ASP A 261 22.07 18.95 -4.39
N LYS A 262 21.58 20.01 -3.72
CA LYS A 262 22.11 21.38 -3.91
C LYS A 262 23.30 21.66 -2.98
N PRO A 263 24.45 22.15 -3.47
CA PRO A 263 25.61 22.41 -2.63
C PRO A 263 25.34 23.60 -1.70
N ALA A 264 25.40 23.36 -0.39
CA ALA A 264 25.29 24.37 0.65
C ALA A 264 26.49 25.33 0.61
N ASP A 265 26.21 26.61 0.36
CA ASP A 265 27.19 27.70 0.40
C ASP A 265 27.60 27.97 1.85
N LYS A 266 28.89 27.86 2.14
CA LYS A 266 29.46 28.08 3.47
C LYS A 266 29.64 29.57 3.72
N GLN A 267 28.94 30.12 4.71
CA GLN A 267 29.43 31.30 5.43
C GLN A 267 29.71 30.98 6.90
N ALA A 268 30.91 31.37 7.28
CA ALA A 268 31.58 31.09 8.53
C ALA A 268 31.17 32.07 9.64
N GLU A 269 31.00 31.55 10.85
CA GLU A 269 31.19 32.34 12.06
C GLU A 269 32.29 31.71 12.94
N LYS A 270 33.20 32.58 13.39
CA LYS A 270 34.35 32.26 14.25
C LYS A 270 33.93 32.13 15.73
N PRO A 271 34.66 31.34 16.53
CA PRO A 271 34.33 31.08 17.93
C PRO A 271 34.90 32.16 18.87
N THR A 272 34.21 32.40 19.98
CA THR A 272 34.79 33.10 21.15
C THR A 272 34.85 32.13 22.33
N MET A 273 36.08 31.99 22.86
CA MET A 273 36.45 31.16 24.01
C MET A 273 35.89 31.72 25.32
N VAL A 274 35.44 30.85 26.23
CA VAL A 274 35.62 31.03 27.68
C VAL A 274 35.82 29.64 28.32
N GLU A 275 36.91 29.51 29.07
CA GLU A 275 37.27 28.37 29.93
C GLU A 275 37.35 28.89 31.40
N PRO A 276 37.53 28.05 32.44
CA PRO A 276 36.46 27.47 33.25
C PRO A 276 36.52 27.88 34.73
N ALA A 277 35.48 27.59 35.53
CA ALA A 277 35.60 27.53 36.98
C ALA A 277 34.64 26.51 37.63
N SER A 278 35.23 25.81 38.60
CA SER A 278 34.77 24.68 39.42
C SER A 278 33.58 24.96 40.35
N GLY A 279 32.81 23.91 40.71
CA GLY A 279 32.08 23.88 41.99
C GLY A 279 30.73 23.14 42.02
N ARG A 280 30.78 21.89 42.45
CA ARG A 280 29.74 20.93 42.93
C ARG A 280 28.53 21.54 43.70
N GLU A 281 27.29 21.17 43.35
CA GLU A 281 26.27 20.46 44.16
C GLU A 281 24.85 20.54 43.55
N GLU A 282 24.02 19.55 43.93
CA GLU A 282 22.75 19.08 43.37
C GLU A 282 21.57 20.08 43.40
N LYS A 283 20.74 20.10 42.34
CA LYS A 283 19.30 19.76 42.39
C LYS A 283 18.60 19.92 41.03
N GLU A 284 17.58 19.08 40.86
CA GLU A 284 16.62 18.97 39.76
C GLU A 284 16.16 20.31 39.17
N ILE A 285 15.98 20.36 37.85
CA ILE A 285 14.74 20.75 37.16
C ILE A 285 14.84 20.31 35.69
N GLN A 286 13.69 19.85 35.21
CA GLN A 286 13.31 19.31 33.91
C GLN A 286 13.83 20.10 32.71
N LYS A 287 14.24 19.38 31.67
CA LYS A 287 14.31 19.88 30.29
C LYS A 287 13.44 19.00 29.40
N GLU A 288 12.49 19.64 28.75
CA GLU A 288 11.84 19.18 27.53
C GLU A 288 12.94 18.83 26.51
N GLU A 289 12.99 17.58 26.08
CA GLU A 289 13.58 17.22 24.80
C GLU A 289 12.42 17.14 23.80
N GLN A 290 12.40 18.11 22.88
CA GLN A 290 11.74 17.96 21.59
C GLN A 290 12.51 16.86 20.85
N GLU A 291 11.92 15.67 20.74
CA GLU A 291 12.36 14.66 19.79
C GLU A 291 11.89 15.07 18.39
N GLU A 292 12.88 15.21 17.51
CA GLU A 292 12.72 15.38 16.08
C GLU A 292 11.97 14.17 15.49
N GLU A 293 10.84 14.44 14.83
CA GLU A 293 10.08 13.44 14.08
C GLU A 293 10.91 12.99 12.86
N HIS A 294 11.45 11.77 12.91
CA HIS A 294 11.93 11.09 11.71
C HIS A 294 10.72 10.68 10.84
N PRO A 295 10.64 11.08 9.56
CA PRO A 295 9.59 10.62 8.66
C PRO A 295 9.75 9.13 8.40
N ILE A 296 8.66 8.39 8.55
CA ILE A 296 8.55 7.00 8.11
C ILE A 296 8.50 7.01 6.58
N GLU A 297 9.49 6.40 5.94
CA GLU A 297 9.48 6.15 4.50
C GLU A 297 8.39 5.13 4.17
N GLU A 298 7.35 5.58 3.47
CA GLU A 298 6.35 4.70 2.86
C GLU A 298 6.94 4.19 1.53
N GLU A 299 7.31 2.91 1.45
CA GLU A 299 7.65 2.31 0.15
C GLU A 299 6.41 2.31 -0.76
N PRO A 300 6.51 2.87 -1.99
CA PRO A 300 5.38 2.94 -2.90
C PRO A 300 5.14 1.61 -3.59
N ASN A 301 3.87 1.20 -3.61
CA ASN A 301 3.39 0.00 -4.32
C ASN A 301 3.01 0.32 -5.79
N VAL A 302 3.42 1.49 -6.30
CA VAL A 302 3.09 2.01 -7.64
C VAL A 302 4.34 2.64 -8.24
N VAL A 303 5.01 1.95 -9.14
CA VAL A 303 6.17 2.48 -9.86
C VAL A 303 5.66 3.32 -11.04
N MET A 304 5.97 4.62 -11.07
CA MET A 304 5.77 5.42 -12.28
C MET A 304 6.80 4.99 -13.33
N VAL A 305 6.34 4.57 -14.50
CA VAL A 305 7.25 4.14 -15.57
C VAL A 305 7.68 5.36 -16.38
N GLU A 306 9.00 5.59 -16.43
CA GLU A 306 9.62 6.73 -17.10
C GLU A 306 9.48 6.70 -18.63
N PRO A 307 9.50 7.87 -19.30
CA PRO A 307 9.23 8.01 -20.74
C PRO A 307 10.27 7.35 -21.67
N GLU A 308 11.38 6.84 -21.17
CA GLU A 308 12.39 6.12 -21.96
C GLU A 308 11.88 4.74 -22.42
N ALA A 309 10.99 4.11 -21.64
CA ALA A 309 10.23 2.91 -22.03
C ALA A 309 9.27 3.17 -23.21
N LEU A 310 9.02 4.45 -23.54
CA LEU A 310 8.19 4.87 -24.67
C LEU A 310 8.99 5.08 -25.95
N GLY A 311 10.26 4.65 -26.08
CA GLY A 311 10.98 4.51 -27.37
C GLY A 311 11.00 5.76 -28.27
N PHE A 312 11.35 6.91 -27.71
CA PHE A 312 11.50 8.16 -28.47
C PHE A 312 12.91 8.26 -29.08
N GLU A 313 13.07 7.78 -30.31
CA GLU A 313 14.17 8.19 -31.20
C GLU A 313 13.68 9.11 -32.33
N LYS A 314 14.59 9.96 -32.79
CA LYS A 314 14.38 10.94 -33.86
C LYS A 314 14.26 10.26 -35.23
N ASP A 315 13.28 10.75 -35.98
CA ASP A 315 13.03 10.55 -37.41
C ASP A 315 12.53 9.16 -37.84
N ASP A 316 11.23 9.07 -38.20
CA ASP A 316 10.90 8.88 -39.62
C ASP A 316 9.43 9.16 -39.96
N ILE A 317 9.28 9.73 -41.14
CA ILE A 317 8.05 10.11 -41.84
C ILE A 317 7.72 8.98 -42.82
N LEU A 318 6.47 8.51 -42.89
CA LEU A 318 5.79 8.27 -44.17
C LEU A 318 4.31 7.93 -43.99
N GLU A 319 3.51 8.76 -44.65
CA GLU A 319 2.06 8.83 -44.68
C GLU A 319 1.50 7.95 -45.81
N LYS A 320 0.37 7.28 -45.57
CA LYS A 320 -0.50 6.81 -46.66
C LYS A 320 -1.97 6.94 -46.27
N GLN A 321 -2.66 7.79 -47.04
CA GLN A 321 -4.07 8.17 -46.97
C GLN A 321 -5.03 7.05 -47.46
N PRO A 322 -6.33 7.11 -47.10
CA PRO A 322 -7.28 6.01 -47.22
C PRO A 322 -8.12 6.03 -48.51
N GLU A 323 -8.65 4.88 -48.93
CA GLU A 323 -9.71 4.77 -49.96
C GLU A 323 -11.10 4.56 -49.34
N LYS A 324 -12.09 5.25 -49.93
CA LYS A 324 -13.51 5.34 -49.54
C LYS A 324 -14.35 4.12 -49.94
N PRO A 325 -15.56 3.97 -49.35
CA PRO A 325 -16.31 2.71 -49.30
C PRO A 325 -17.16 2.43 -50.56
N LYS A 326 -17.50 1.15 -50.76
CA LYS A 326 -18.54 0.71 -51.70
C LYS A 326 -19.68 -0.01 -50.98
N GLU A 327 -20.88 0.42 -51.35
CA GLU A 327 -22.20 -0.08 -51.00
C GLU A 327 -22.41 -1.56 -51.37
N ILE A 328 -23.18 -2.31 -50.56
CA ILE A 328 -24.00 -3.43 -51.06
C ILE A 328 -25.37 -3.44 -50.36
N SER A 329 -26.37 -3.02 -51.16
CA SER A 329 -27.71 -3.58 -51.37
C SER A 329 -28.40 -4.43 -50.30
N THR A 330 -29.58 -3.95 -49.93
CA THR A 330 -30.74 -4.67 -49.40
C THR A 330 -31.14 -5.91 -50.21
N SER A 331 -31.53 -6.98 -49.54
CA SER A 331 -32.47 -7.97 -50.06
C SER A 331 -33.29 -8.58 -48.93
N MET A 332 -34.61 -8.62 -49.13
CA MET A 332 -35.61 -9.19 -48.25
C MET A 332 -35.53 -10.72 -48.23
N LEU A 333 -35.81 -11.31 -47.07
CA LEU A 333 -36.48 -12.62 -47.04
C LEU A 333 -37.46 -12.68 -45.87
N ALA A 334 -38.73 -12.90 -46.23
CA ALA A 334 -39.83 -13.16 -45.33
C ALA A 334 -39.80 -14.62 -44.86
N LEU A 335 -40.18 -14.91 -43.61
CA LEU A 335 -40.94 -16.13 -43.31
C LEU A 335 -41.70 -16.07 -41.97
N HIS A 336 -43.02 -16.11 -42.12
CA HIS A 336 -44.04 -16.87 -41.38
C HIS A 336 -43.94 -17.06 -39.86
N VAL A 337 -44.94 -16.49 -39.19
CA VAL A 337 -45.37 -16.76 -37.82
C VAL A 337 -46.35 -17.95 -37.82
N PRO A 338 -46.21 -18.97 -36.95
CA PRO A 338 -47.23 -19.99 -36.79
C PRO A 338 -48.32 -19.51 -35.82
N LYS A 339 -49.59 -19.65 -36.23
CA LYS A 339 -50.75 -19.58 -35.34
C LYS A 339 -50.91 -20.94 -34.65
N VAL A 340 -50.84 -20.96 -33.32
CA VAL A 340 -51.18 -22.15 -32.53
C VAL A 340 -52.65 -22.05 -32.11
N GLN A 341 -53.41 -23.08 -32.48
CA GLN A 341 -54.82 -23.26 -32.18
C GLN A 341 -54.99 -23.72 -30.72
N LEU A 342 -55.91 -23.06 -30.01
CA LEU A 342 -56.33 -23.43 -28.67
C LEU A 342 -57.23 -24.68 -28.77
N MET A 343 -56.78 -25.80 -28.19
CA MET A 343 -57.59 -27.00 -28.05
C MET A 343 -58.75 -26.77 -27.08
N ALA A 344 -59.94 -27.14 -27.54
CA ALA A 344 -61.07 -27.50 -26.72
C ALA A 344 -60.81 -28.86 -26.07
N ILE A 345 -60.87 -28.95 -24.75
CA ILE A 345 -61.31 -30.13 -23.97
C ILE A 345 -61.66 -29.60 -22.57
N LEU A 346 -62.94 -29.72 -22.21
CA LEU A 346 -63.50 -30.08 -20.89
C LEU A 346 -64.97 -29.63 -20.83
N SER A 347 -65.82 -30.34 -21.56
CA SER A 347 -67.26 -30.35 -21.32
C SER A 347 -67.75 -31.79 -21.45
N SER A 348 -68.06 -32.43 -20.32
CA SER A 348 -69.11 -33.44 -20.12
C SER A 348 -68.80 -34.36 -18.94
N ALA A 349 -69.22 -33.96 -17.74
CA ALA A 349 -69.45 -34.91 -16.65
C ALA A 349 -70.33 -34.33 -15.53
N VAL A 350 -71.53 -33.81 -15.83
CA VAL A 350 -72.62 -33.83 -14.84
C VAL A 350 -73.96 -34.00 -15.56
N THR A 351 -74.34 -35.26 -15.78
CA THR A 351 -75.75 -35.60 -15.96
C THR A 351 -76.07 -36.73 -15.01
N ARG A 352 -76.83 -36.41 -13.95
CA ARG A 352 -77.96 -37.18 -13.40
C ARG A 352 -78.22 -36.74 -11.96
N LEU A 353 -79.15 -35.81 -11.79
CA LEU A 353 -80.10 -35.88 -10.67
C LEU A 353 -81.38 -35.13 -11.03
N LYS A 354 -82.33 -35.85 -11.64
CA LYS A 354 -83.76 -35.67 -11.36
C LYS A 354 -84.02 -36.64 -10.21
N THR A 355 -84.36 -36.20 -9.01
CA THR A 355 -85.74 -35.92 -8.61
C THR A 355 -85.74 -35.54 -7.11
N MET A 356 -86.85 -34.92 -6.69
CA MET A 356 -87.26 -34.50 -5.34
C MET A 356 -86.93 -33.07 -4.92
N PHE A 357 -87.91 -32.51 -4.20
CA PHE A 357 -88.02 -31.18 -3.61
C PHE A 357 -88.67 -30.11 -4.49
N SER A 358 -89.97 -30.30 -4.69
CA SER A 358 -90.96 -29.22 -4.69
C SER A 358 -90.77 -28.33 -3.45
N GLY A 359 -90.09 -27.19 -3.64
CA GLY A 359 -89.77 -26.19 -2.61
C GLY A 359 -88.81 -25.13 -3.16
N GLY A 360 -88.99 -24.76 -4.44
CA GLY A 360 -87.95 -24.24 -5.34
C GLY A 360 -87.53 -22.77 -5.21
N LYS A 361 -87.63 -22.15 -4.03
CA LYS A 361 -87.08 -20.79 -3.80
C LYS A 361 -86.19 -20.70 -2.55
N SER A 362 -86.42 -21.53 -1.55
CA SER A 362 -85.69 -21.47 -0.28
C SER A 362 -84.31 -22.15 -0.33
N ILE A 363 -84.16 -23.27 -1.06
CA ILE A 363 -82.88 -24.01 -1.14
C ILE A 363 -81.85 -23.28 -1.99
N ALA A 364 -82.27 -22.66 -3.10
CA ALA A 364 -81.39 -21.81 -3.92
C ALA A 364 -80.92 -20.56 -3.15
N PHE A 365 -81.79 -20.01 -2.30
CA PHE A 365 -81.44 -18.89 -1.43
C PHE A 365 -80.43 -19.30 -0.34
N ILE A 366 -80.59 -20.48 0.28
CA ILE A 366 -79.64 -21.01 1.27
C ILE A 366 -78.30 -21.33 0.64
N ALA A 367 -78.27 -21.91 -0.58
CA ALA A 367 -77.03 -22.17 -1.30
C ALA A 367 -76.31 -20.87 -1.68
N ALA A 368 -77.04 -19.86 -2.17
CA ALA A 368 -76.48 -18.54 -2.46
C ALA A 368 -75.92 -17.86 -1.20
N LEU A 369 -76.64 -17.96 -0.06
CA LEU A 369 -76.18 -17.44 1.22
C LEU A 369 -74.92 -18.18 1.71
N GLY A 370 -74.86 -19.51 1.55
CA GLY A 370 -73.68 -20.31 1.87
C GLY A 370 -72.46 -19.91 1.04
N ILE A 371 -72.64 -19.65 -0.25
CA ILE A 371 -71.57 -19.16 -1.13
C ILE A 371 -71.10 -17.77 -0.70
N ILE A 372 -72.01 -16.87 -0.30
CA ILE A 372 -71.65 -15.53 0.20
C ILE A 372 -70.88 -15.63 1.52
N VAL A 373 -71.28 -16.52 2.44
CA VAL A 373 -70.56 -16.75 3.71
C VAL A 373 -69.17 -17.34 3.44
N ILE A 374 -69.06 -18.34 2.56
CA ILE A 374 -67.78 -18.93 2.17
C ILE A 374 -66.90 -17.89 1.48
N ALA A 375 -67.45 -17.08 0.58
CA ALA A 375 -66.74 -15.98 -0.07
C ALA A 375 -66.28 -14.93 0.95
N GLY A 376 -67.08 -14.61 1.96
CA GLY A 376 -66.71 -13.73 3.07
C GLY A 376 -65.59 -14.29 3.95
N ILE A 377 -65.63 -15.59 4.26
CA ILE A 377 -64.58 -16.28 5.02
C ILE A 377 -63.27 -16.33 4.22
N LEU A 378 -63.34 -16.69 2.93
CA LEU A 378 -62.19 -16.69 2.02
C LEU A 378 -61.62 -15.27 1.84
N TYR A 379 -62.49 -14.27 1.77
CA TYR A 379 -62.11 -12.86 1.71
C TYR A 379 -61.36 -12.40 2.97
N TRP A 380 -61.77 -12.86 4.16
CA TRP A 380 -61.13 -12.50 5.43
C TRP A 380 -59.85 -13.32 5.72
N ALA A 381 -59.80 -14.60 5.34
CA ALA A 381 -58.76 -15.53 5.78
C ALA A 381 -57.58 -15.69 4.81
N LEU A 382 -57.78 -15.53 3.50
CA LEU A 382 -56.73 -15.77 2.49
C LEU A 382 -55.68 -14.65 2.34
N PRO A 383 -56.01 -13.34 2.44
CA PRO A 383 -55.06 -12.31 2.09
C PRO A 383 -53.82 -12.33 3.01
N LYS A 384 -52.62 -12.30 2.42
CA LYS A 384 -51.33 -12.25 3.14
C LYS A 384 -50.46 -11.11 2.63
N ALA A 385 -49.89 -10.34 3.56
CA ALA A 385 -49.01 -9.21 3.27
C ALA A 385 -47.69 -9.34 4.03
N TYR A 386 -46.60 -8.95 3.37
CA TYR A 386 -45.28 -8.77 3.94
C TYR A 386 -44.99 -7.28 3.94
N VAL A 387 -44.61 -6.74 5.10
CA VAL A 387 -44.31 -5.32 5.29
C VAL A 387 -42.86 -5.22 5.69
N THR A 388 -42.03 -4.62 4.83
CA THR A 388 -40.63 -4.33 5.16
C THR A 388 -40.54 -2.89 5.64
N VAL A 389 -40.17 -2.69 6.90
CA VAL A 389 -39.95 -1.37 7.48
C VAL A 389 -38.49 -1.00 7.21
N LEU A 390 -38.27 0.09 6.47
CA LEU A 390 -36.95 0.63 6.16
C LEU A 390 -36.54 1.59 7.28
N VAL A 391 -35.47 1.24 8.00
CA VAL A 391 -34.94 2.04 9.11
C VAL A 391 -33.61 2.71 8.76
N SER A 392 -33.38 3.90 9.30
CA SER A 392 -32.12 4.62 9.17
C SER A 392 -31.21 4.31 10.36
N PRO A 393 -30.11 3.57 10.16
CA PRO A 393 -29.12 3.34 11.20
C PRO A 393 -28.38 4.64 11.56
N LYS A 394 -28.02 4.79 12.83
CA LYS A 394 -27.13 5.86 13.30
C LYS A 394 -25.75 5.29 13.58
N GLN A 395 -24.73 5.93 13.03
CA GLN A 395 -23.35 5.62 13.38
C GLN A 395 -22.99 6.26 14.72
N ILE A 396 -22.37 5.48 15.60
CA ILE A 396 -21.86 5.90 16.89
C ILE A 396 -20.36 5.63 16.88
N GLU A 397 -19.58 6.71 16.92
CA GLU A 397 -18.13 6.65 17.09
C GLU A 397 -17.77 7.26 18.44
N GLN A 398 -17.14 6.45 19.31
CA GLN A 398 -16.76 6.86 20.66
C GLN A 398 -15.33 6.42 20.97
N LYS A 399 -14.60 7.26 21.70
CA LYS A 399 -13.21 6.98 22.10
C LYS A 399 -13.16 6.69 23.59
N ALA A 400 -12.47 5.62 23.97
CA ALA A 400 -12.21 5.24 25.36
C ALA A 400 -10.76 4.81 25.53
N VAL A 401 -10.26 4.91 26.75
CA VAL A 401 -8.98 4.34 27.14
C VAL A 401 -9.25 3.12 28.00
N LEU A 402 -8.73 1.97 27.58
CA LEU A 402 -8.81 0.69 28.29
C LEU A 402 -7.43 0.34 28.87
N THR A 403 -7.39 -0.35 29.99
CA THR A 403 -6.14 -0.86 30.57
C THR A 403 -6.10 -2.38 30.46
N VAL A 404 -5.11 -2.94 29.78
CA VAL A 404 -4.85 -4.38 29.73
C VAL A 404 -3.86 -4.73 30.82
N ASP A 405 -4.28 -5.52 31.81
CA ASP A 405 -3.41 -5.97 32.88
C ASP A 405 -3.25 -7.50 32.84
N PRO A 406 -2.04 -8.04 32.61
CA PRO A 406 -1.77 -9.47 32.69
C PRO A 406 -1.99 -10.11 34.08
N LYS A 407 -2.12 -9.30 35.13
CA LYS A 407 -2.42 -9.76 36.50
C LYS A 407 -3.92 -9.77 36.81
N ALA A 408 -4.74 -9.12 36.00
CA ALA A 408 -6.18 -9.11 36.19
C ALA A 408 -6.78 -10.46 35.73
N SER A 409 -7.71 -11.00 36.53
CA SER A 409 -8.40 -12.27 36.22
C SER A 409 -9.78 -12.09 35.59
N SER A 410 -10.34 -10.88 35.63
CA SER A 410 -11.67 -10.54 35.15
C SER A 410 -11.75 -9.08 34.72
N VAL A 411 -12.77 -8.75 33.93
CA VAL A 411 -13.07 -7.38 33.50
C VAL A 411 -13.54 -6.54 34.69
N ASP A 412 -12.93 -5.37 34.89
CA ASP A 412 -13.36 -4.35 35.84
C ASP A 412 -13.90 -3.14 35.08
N ALA A 413 -15.22 -2.93 35.20
CA ALA A 413 -15.92 -1.86 34.50
C ALA A 413 -15.69 -0.46 35.11
N GLU A 414 -15.46 -0.37 36.42
CA GLU A 414 -15.24 0.91 37.10
C GLU A 414 -13.85 1.45 36.79
N SER A 415 -12.85 0.57 36.84
CA SER A 415 -11.44 0.91 36.59
C SER A 415 -11.06 0.83 35.11
N ARG A 416 -11.96 0.35 34.24
CA ARG A 416 -11.75 0.11 32.79
C ARG A 416 -10.57 -0.84 32.50
N ILE A 417 -10.45 -1.90 33.30
CA ILE A 417 -9.37 -2.89 33.20
C ILE A 417 -9.91 -4.16 32.53
N ILE A 418 -9.16 -4.69 31.57
CA ILE A 418 -9.39 -6.00 30.95
C ILE A 418 -8.20 -6.94 31.21
N PRO A 419 -8.44 -8.26 31.36
CA PRO A 419 -7.37 -9.23 31.59
C PRO A 419 -6.49 -9.40 30.33
N GLY A 420 -5.17 -9.43 30.55
CA GLY A 420 -4.19 -9.76 29.53
C GLY A 420 -3.53 -11.11 29.76
N SER A 421 -2.91 -11.68 28.73
CA SER A 421 -2.07 -12.88 28.85
C SER A 421 -0.73 -12.67 28.15
N ARG A 422 0.37 -13.10 28.78
CA ARG A 422 1.68 -13.11 28.11
C ARG A 422 1.81 -14.40 27.30
N VAL A 423 2.15 -14.26 26.03
CA VAL A 423 2.47 -15.37 25.12
C VAL A 423 3.91 -15.26 24.67
N GLU A 424 4.56 -16.40 24.46
CA GLU A 424 5.96 -16.50 24.04
C GLU A 424 6.08 -17.63 23.02
N GLN A 425 6.83 -17.37 21.95
CA GLN A 425 7.11 -18.32 20.88
C GLN A 425 8.60 -18.24 20.54
N SER A 426 9.23 -19.42 20.36
CA SER A 426 10.62 -19.52 19.92
C SER A 426 10.66 -19.97 18.47
N VAL A 427 11.28 -19.17 17.61
CA VAL A 427 11.46 -19.48 16.17
C VAL A 427 12.94 -19.53 15.83
N SER A 428 13.32 -20.49 15.00
CA SER A 428 14.69 -20.64 14.50
C SER A 428 14.73 -20.51 12.98
N GLY A 429 15.83 -19.96 12.45
CA GLY A 429 16.06 -19.84 11.02
C GLY A 429 17.53 -19.68 10.66
N GLU A 430 17.80 -19.80 9.36
CA GLU A 430 19.11 -19.59 8.78
C GLU A 430 18.99 -18.76 7.50
N LYS A 431 20.01 -17.94 7.21
CA LYS A 431 20.04 -17.08 6.02
C LYS A 431 21.46 -16.96 5.52
N THR A 432 21.60 -17.04 4.20
CA THR A 432 22.88 -16.93 3.51
C THR A 432 22.90 -15.63 2.71
N LEU A 433 23.94 -14.82 2.91
CA LEU A 433 24.19 -13.59 2.13
C LEU A 433 25.56 -13.67 1.45
N ALA A 434 25.71 -12.96 0.33
CA ALA A 434 27.01 -12.76 -0.30
C ALA A 434 27.89 -11.85 0.58
N VAL A 435 29.19 -12.12 0.66
CA VAL A 435 30.13 -11.25 1.38
C VAL A 435 30.66 -10.13 0.50
N SER A 436 30.85 -8.96 1.08
CA SER A 436 31.30 -7.75 0.36
C SER A 436 32.71 -7.31 0.74
N GLY A 437 33.26 -7.85 1.84
CA GLY A 437 34.59 -7.48 2.32
C GLY A 437 35.68 -7.76 1.30
N LYS A 438 36.61 -6.82 1.14
CA LYS A 438 37.78 -6.96 0.25
C LYS A 438 39.05 -6.90 1.07
N LYS A 439 39.99 -7.80 0.79
CA LYS A 439 41.30 -7.85 1.44
C LYS A 439 42.39 -8.18 0.43
N ASN A 440 43.48 -7.43 0.48
CA ASN A 440 44.68 -7.76 -0.29
C ASN A 440 45.48 -8.81 0.47
N VAL A 441 45.69 -9.97 -0.16
CA VAL A 441 46.52 -11.06 0.36
C VAL A 441 47.69 -11.31 -0.59
N GLY A 442 48.83 -11.68 -0.03
CA GLY A 442 50.06 -11.92 -0.78
C GLY A 442 51.28 -11.84 0.13
N ASP A 443 52.46 -11.82 -0.46
CA ASP A 443 53.73 -11.77 0.24
C ASP A 443 54.30 -10.34 0.28
N PRO A 444 54.88 -9.89 1.41
CA PRO A 444 55.61 -8.63 1.45
C PRO A 444 56.98 -8.79 0.78
N ALA A 445 57.44 -7.73 0.10
CA ALA A 445 58.79 -7.71 -0.46
C ALA A 445 59.83 -7.74 0.66
N LYS A 446 60.89 -8.52 0.47
CA LYS A 446 62.01 -8.66 1.40
C LYS A 446 63.33 -8.35 0.71
N GLY A 447 64.30 -7.88 1.50
CA GLY A 447 65.65 -7.67 1.01
C GLY A 447 66.57 -7.08 2.07
N THR A 448 67.76 -6.67 1.63
CA THR A 448 68.81 -6.17 2.53
C THR A 448 69.14 -4.72 2.19
N VAL A 449 69.26 -3.88 3.22
CA VAL A 449 69.73 -2.49 3.11
C VAL A 449 71.01 -2.29 3.89
N ALA A 450 71.92 -1.51 3.33
CA ALA A 450 73.07 -0.98 4.03
C ALA A 450 72.63 0.29 4.78
N MET A 451 72.69 0.24 6.11
CA MET A 451 72.42 1.36 7.00
C MET A 451 73.68 2.20 7.17
N TYR A 452 73.57 3.52 6.99
CA TYR A 452 74.67 4.46 7.13
C TYR A 452 74.42 5.41 8.31
N ASN A 453 75.35 5.42 9.26
CA ASN A 453 75.37 6.36 10.37
C ASN A 453 76.34 7.51 10.06
N LYS A 454 75.80 8.71 9.89
CA LYS A 454 76.56 9.94 9.63
C LYS A 454 76.96 10.67 10.92
N SER A 455 76.49 10.23 12.09
CA SER A 455 76.85 10.83 13.38
C SER A 455 78.18 10.32 13.92
N THR A 456 78.84 11.09 14.78
CA THR A 456 80.11 10.72 15.44
C THR A 456 79.93 9.79 16.66
N THR A 457 78.72 9.28 16.87
CA THR A 457 78.36 8.34 17.95
C THR A 457 77.77 7.06 17.37
N THR A 458 78.09 5.91 17.96
CA THR A 458 77.43 4.64 17.61
C THR A 458 75.92 4.73 17.85
N ARG A 459 75.13 4.19 16.92
CA ARG A 459 73.66 4.16 16.99
C ARG A 459 73.17 2.72 16.93
N LEU A 460 72.12 2.44 17.71
CA LEU A 460 71.40 1.17 17.70
C LEU A 460 69.97 1.43 17.22
N TRP A 461 69.55 0.74 16.17
CA TRP A 461 68.17 0.73 15.72
C TRP A 461 67.55 -0.61 16.05
N LYS A 462 66.37 -0.58 16.66
CA LYS A 462 65.68 -1.79 17.09
C LYS A 462 64.92 -2.42 15.93
N LYS A 463 64.66 -3.72 16.02
CA LYS A 463 63.70 -4.44 15.20
C LYS A 463 62.39 -3.66 15.15
N GLY A 464 61.79 -3.57 13.97
CA GLY A 464 60.57 -2.82 13.73
C GLY A 464 60.75 -1.32 13.49
N THR A 465 61.98 -0.78 13.49
CA THR A 465 62.21 0.60 13.03
C THR A 465 61.72 0.75 11.60
N VAL A 466 60.94 1.81 11.33
CA VAL A 466 60.32 2.05 10.03
C VAL A 466 61.29 2.80 9.10
N LEU A 467 61.48 2.26 7.90
CA LEU A 467 62.19 2.90 6.80
C LEU A 467 61.21 3.28 5.70
N SER A 468 61.43 4.43 5.06
CA SER A 468 60.57 4.94 4.01
C SER A 468 61.34 5.20 2.72
N ALA A 469 60.85 4.63 1.62
CA ALA A 469 61.29 4.90 0.26
C ALA A 469 60.11 5.53 -0.50
N GLY A 470 60.09 6.86 -0.60
CA GLY A 470 58.93 7.60 -1.11
C GLY A 470 57.71 7.40 -0.21
N SER A 471 56.62 6.87 -0.76
CA SER A 471 55.38 6.54 -0.02
C SER A 471 55.38 5.13 0.59
N LEU A 472 56.38 4.29 0.28
CA LEU A 472 56.45 2.90 0.71
C LEU A 472 57.14 2.78 2.06
N GLN A 473 56.62 1.92 2.93
CA GLN A 473 57.16 1.68 4.28
C GLN A 473 57.70 0.25 4.40
N PHE A 474 58.84 0.14 5.08
CA PHE A 474 59.55 -1.10 5.38
C PHE A 474 59.93 -1.12 6.86
N THR A 475 60.15 -2.30 7.41
CA THR A 475 60.51 -2.48 8.83
C THR A 475 61.77 -3.32 8.96
N LEU A 476 62.62 -2.99 9.94
CA LEU A 476 63.79 -3.80 10.29
C LEU A 476 63.40 -5.17 10.84
N ASP A 477 64.01 -6.23 10.34
CA ASP A 477 63.76 -7.60 10.79
C ASP A 477 64.46 -7.95 12.12
N ALA A 478 65.53 -7.23 12.47
CA ALA A 478 66.36 -7.41 13.66
C ALA A 478 66.93 -6.08 14.18
N ASP A 479 67.53 -6.12 15.38
CA ASP A 479 68.30 -4.99 15.93
C ASP A 479 69.60 -4.81 15.16
N VAL A 480 69.93 -3.58 14.79
CA VAL A 480 71.12 -3.24 13.98
C VAL A 480 71.90 -2.13 14.66
N GLN A 481 73.14 -2.42 15.01
CA GLN A 481 74.09 -1.46 15.55
C GLN A 481 75.04 -0.98 14.46
N VAL A 482 75.15 0.33 14.28
CA VAL A 482 76.08 0.93 13.31
C VAL A 482 77.04 1.87 14.02
N ALA A 483 78.34 1.64 13.76
CA ALA A 483 79.44 2.41 14.32
C ALA A 483 79.32 3.91 13.98
N SER A 484 80.02 4.74 14.74
CA SER A 484 80.17 6.17 14.46
C SER A 484 80.88 6.43 13.13
N ALA A 485 80.58 7.54 12.48
CA ALA A 485 81.36 8.07 11.37
C ALA A 485 82.77 8.48 11.86
N SER A 486 83.80 8.15 11.09
CA SER A 486 85.18 8.59 11.32
C SER A 486 85.51 9.80 10.46
N VAL A 487 86.14 10.81 11.07
CA VAL A 487 86.63 12.01 10.37
C VAL A 487 88.14 11.93 10.33
N THR A 488 88.72 11.93 9.13
CA THR A 488 90.17 11.87 8.91
C THR A 488 90.57 13.04 8.00
N GLY A 489 91.46 13.91 8.46
CA GLY A 489 91.87 15.10 7.70
C GLY A 489 92.52 16.20 8.54
N SER A 490 92.88 17.29 7.88
CA SER A 490 93.38 18.54 8.47
C SER A 490 92.29 19.60 8.38
N VAL A 491 92.41 20.72 9.10
CA VAL A 491 91.43 21.82 9.21
C VAL A 491 90.95 22.38 7.85
N LEU A 492 91.67 22.11 6.76
CA LEU A 492 91.35 22.56 5.40
C LEU A 492 90.78 21.47 4.47
N SER A 493 90.76 20.20 4.88
CA SER A 493 90.21 19.09 4.09
C SER A 493 89.89 17.89 4.99
N GLU A 494 88.62 17.72 5.35
CA GLU A 494 88.10 16.60 6.15
C GLU A 494 87.41 15.57 5.26
N THR A 495 87.87 14.32 5.32
CA THR A 495 87.15 13.18 4.73
C THR A 495 86.36 12.48 5.82
N LYS A 496 85.03 12.45 5.69
CA LYS A 496 84.12 11.79 6.64
C LYS A 496 83.65 10.45 6.07
N THR A 497 84.07 9.35 6.69
CA THR A 497 83.63 8.00 6.34
C THR A 497 82.49 7.59 7.27
N PHE A 498 81.31 7.32 6.70
CA PHE A 498 80.13 6.94 7.49
C PHE A 498 80.25 5.51 8.01
N GLY A 499 79.74 5.27 9.23
CA GLY A 499 79.59 3.91 9.73
C GLY A 499 78.58 3.16 8.87
N LYS A 500 78.85 1.88 8.57
CA LYS A 500 78.01 1.04 7.71
C LYS A 500 77.73 -0.30 8.39
N ALA A 501 76.48 -0.76 8.36
CA ALA A 501 76.13 -2.16 8.60
C ALA A 501 74.95 -2.60 7.74
N ASP A 502 74.88 -3.88 7.39
CA ASP A 502 73.79 -4.43 6.60
C ASP A 502 72.64 -4.89 7.50
N ALA A 503 71.41 -4.75 7.00
CA ALA A 503 70.18 -4.99 7.73
C ALA A 503 69.10 -5.61 6.84
N GLY A 504 68.44 -6.66 7.32
CA GLY A 504 67.25 -7.22 6.67
C GLY A 504 66.03 -6.32 6.89
N ILE A 505 65.27 -6.08 5.83
CA ILE A 505 64.02 -5.34 5.88
C ILE A 505 62.88 -6.08 5.18
N THR A 506 61.68 -5.95 5.74
CA THR A 506 60.43 -6.46 5.18
C THR A 506 59.46 -5.30 4.92
N ALA A 507 58.81 -5.28 3.76
CA ALA A 507 57.78 -4.30 3.44
C ALA A 507 56.60 -4.39 4.40
N ALA A 508 56.09 -3.23 4.85
CA ALA A 508 54.95 -3.17 5.76
C ALA A 508 53.63 -3.57 5.06
N ALA A 509 53.52 -3.29 3.76
CA ALA A 509 52.39 -3.69 2.92
C ALA A 509 52.79 -4.81 1.96
N VAL A 510 51.88 -5.77 1.76
CA VAL A 510 51.99 -6.80 0.72
C VAL A 510 51.80 -6.18 -0.66
N GLY A 511 52.46 -6.71 -1.68
CA GLY A 511 52.28 -6.28 -3.07
C GLY A 511 53.55 -5.99 -3.85
N SER A 512 53.39 -6.06 -5.18
CA SER A 512 54.48 -5.86 -6.14
C SER A 512 55.01 -4.43 -6.17
N GLN A 513 54.24 -3.45 -5.67
CA GLN A 513 54.68 -2.06 -5.52
C GLN A 513 55.85 -1.92 -4.54
N SER A 514 55.99 -2.86 -3.58
CA SER A 514 57.12 -2.88 -2.65
C SER A 514 58.40 -3.51 -3.23
N ASN A 515 58.35 -4.00 -4.47
CA ASN A 515 59.53 -4.51 -5.18
C ASN A 515 60.31 -3.33 -5.79
N ILE A 516 61.29 -2.83 -5.05
CA ILE A 516 62.05 -1.64 -5.45
C ILE A 516 63.42 -1.99 -6.02
N PRO A 517 63.90 -1.25 -7.05
CA PRO A 517 65.16 -1.55 -7.71
C PRO A 517 66.35 -1.34 -6.76
N ALA A 518 67.48 -1.96 -7.11
CA ALA A 518 68.75 -1.73 -6.43
C ALA A 518 69.10 -0.23 -6.38
N ASN A 519 69.92 0.17 -5.39
CA ASN A 519 70.42 1.53 -5.21
C ASN A 519 69.38 2.60 -4.83
N THR A 520 68.21 2.19 -4.36
CA THR A 520 67.17 3.03 -3.76
C THR A 520 67.58 3.48 -2.35
N GLU A 521 67.41 4.76 -2.05
CA GLU A 521 67.67 5.34 -0.73
C GLU A 521 66.41 5.33 0.14
N PHE A 522 66.60 5.08 1.43
CA PHE A 522 65.55 5.03 2.43
C PHE A 522 65.87 6.04 3.54
N THR A 523 64.82 6.70 4.00
CA THR A 523 64.84 7.55 5.19
C THR A 523 64.34 6.76 6.39
N LEU A 524 64.90 7.01 7.58
CA LEU A 524 64.45 6.35 8.80
C LEU A 524 63.42 7.25 9.48
N LYS A 525 62.30 6.66 9.92
CA LYS A 525 61.26 7.40 10.65
C LYS A 525 61.85 8.00 11.93
N ASP A 526 61.51 9.25 12.20
CA ASP A 526 61.97 10.03 13.36
C ASP A 526 63.50 10.25 13.44
N VAL A 527 64.21 10.09 12.32
CA VAL A 527 65.66 10.35 12.21
C VAL A 527 65.94 11.24 11.00
N SER A 528 66.65 12.34 11.21
CA SER A 528 67.08 13.22 10.10
C SER A 528 68.01 12.46 9.13
N SER A 529 67.86 12.72 7.83
CA SER A 529 68.74 12.22 6.77
C SER A 529 70.19 12.68 6.91
N ASP A 530 70.44 13.76 7.67
CA ASP A 530 71.78 14.21 8.05
C ASP A 530 72.44 13.31 9.10
N VAL A 531 71.65 12.55 9.84
CA VAL A 531 72.09 11.65 10.92
C VAL A 531 72.22 10.23 10.42
N ALA A 532 71.25 9.72 9.66
CA ALA A 532 71.32 8.38 9.09
C ALA A 532 70.45 8.25 7.83
N ILE A 533 70.89 7.37 6.93
CA ILE A 533 70.15 6.94 5.75
C ILE A 533 70.36 5.43 5.58
N ALA A 534 69.51 4.75 4.82
CA ALA A 534 69.78 3.39 4.39
C ALA A 534 69.70 3.29 2.85
N ARG A 535 70.38 2.32 2.26
CA ARG A 535 70.35 2.10 0.81
C ARG A 535 70.42 0.62 0.49
N ASN A 536 69.57 0.12 -0.39
CA ASN A 536 69.67 -1.28 -0.83
C ASN A 536 70.77 -1.44 -1.90
N ALA A 537 71.61 -2.47 -1.75
CA ALA A 537 72.60 -2.82 -2.76
C ALA A 537 71.98 -3.65 -3.89
N GLU A 538 70.98 -4.48 -3.56
CA GLU A 538 70.25 -5.35 -4.48
C GLU A 538 68.75 -5.00 -4.49
N ALA A 539 68.03 -5.38 -5.53
CA ALA A 539 66.59 -5.11 -5.62
C ALA A 539 65.81 -5.87 -4.52
N LEU A 540 64.80 -5.24 -3.94
CA LEU A 540 63.84 -5.94 -3.09
C LEU A 540 62.83 -6.65 -3.98
N THR A 541 62.60 -7.93 -3.70
CA THR A 541 61.75 -8.80 -4.52
C THR A 541 60.87 -9.66 -3.63
N GLY A 542 59.98 -10.45 -4.24
CA GLY A 542 59.07 -11.35 -3.53
C GLY A 542 57.72 -10.73 -3.13
N GLY A 543 57.53 -9.42 -3.37
CA GLY A 543 56.24 -8.77 -3.15
C GLY A 543 55.18 -9.22 -4.16
N THR A 544 54.09 -9.82 -3.66
CA THR A 544 52.92 -10.26 -4.45
C THR A 544 51.64 -9.71 -3.81
N SER A 545 50.59 -9.45 -4.60
CA SER A 545 49.27 -9.06 -4.08
C SER A 545 48.18 -9.56 -5.01
N ARG A 546 47.13 -10.12 -4.43
CA ARG A 546 45.85 -10.41 -5.06
C ARG A 546 44.72 -9.93 -4.15
N GLU A 547 43.70 -9.33 -4.74
CA GLU A 547 42.48 -8.96 -4.00
C GLU A 547 41.61 -10.21 -3.85
N VAL A 548 41.21 -10.54 -2.63
CA VAL A 548 40.26 -11.63 -2.33
C VAL A 548 39.07 -11.08 -1.55
N THR A 549 37.92 -11.72 -1.74
CA THR A 549 36.71 -11.40 -1.00
C THR A 549 36.74 -12.13 0.35
N VAL A 550 36.51 -11.40 1.44
CA VAL A 550 36.54 -11.91 2.81
C VAL A 550 35.28 -11.52 3.55
N VAL A 551 34.94 -12.30 4.57
CA VAL A 551 33.85 -11.97 5.50
C VAL A 551 34.21 -10.71 6.29
N SER A 552 33.39 -9.67 6.16
CA SER A 552 33.52 -8.47 6.99
C SER A 552 32.57 -8.51 8.20
N ARG A 553 32.83 -7.65 9.19
CA ARG A 553 31.91 -7.46 10.33
C ARG A 553 30.55 -6.92 9.87
N ALA A 554 30.54 -6.05 8.86
CA ALA A 554 29.32 -5.52 8.27
C ALA A 554 28.47 -6.64 7.63
N ASP A 555 29.11 -7.61 6.96
CA ASP A 555 28.39 -8.76 6.39
C ASP A 555 27.73 -9.61 7.50
N SER A 556 28.44 -9.88 8.59
CA SER A 556 27.91 -10.59 9.77
C SER A 556 26.69 -9.87 10.38
N ASP A 557 26.80 -8.55 10.58
CA ASP A 557 25.71 -7.75 11.16
C ASP A 557 24.50 -7.69 10.21
N ALA A 558 24.73 -7.60 8.89
CA ALA A 558 23.69 -7.62 7.87
C ALA A 558 22.93 -8.96 7.85
N VAL A 559 23.62 -10.10 7.97
CA VAL A 559 22.99 -11.42 8.05
C VAL A 559 22.06 -11.51 9.26
N PHE A 560 22.51 -11.09 10.45
CA PHE A 560 21.68 -11.16 11.64
C PHE A 560 20.52 -10.16 11.65
N LYS A 561 20.70 -8.97 11.06
CA LYS A 561 19.61 -8.01 10.87
C LYS A 561 18.54 -8.63 9.96
N ALA A 562 18.93 -9.13 8.79
CA ALA A 562 18.03 -9.76 7.85
C ALA A 562 17.34 -11.01 8.40
N LEU A 563 18.02 -11.79 9.25
CA LEU A 563 17.41 -12.91 10.00
C LEU A 563 16.41 -12.43 11.05
N THR A 564 16.67 -11.31 11.72
CA THR A 564 15.78 -10.78 12.75
C THR A 564 14.47 -10.37 12.11
N ASP A 565 14.52 -9.66 10.99
CA ASP A 565 13.33 -9.20 10.27
C ASP A 565 12.47 -10.40 9.79
N ASP A 566 13.10 -11.42 9.21
CA ASP A 566 12.43 -12.64 8.76
C ASP A 566 11.80 -13.43 9.93
N LEU A 567 12.56 -13.61 11.02
CA LEU A 567 12.09 -14.36 12.19
C LEU A 567 11.00 -13.62 12.97
N VAL A 568 11.03 -12.29 13.03
CA VAL A 568 9.94 -11.50 13.63
C VAL A 568 8.66 -11.67 12.83
N LYS A 569 8.73 -11.60 11.50
CA LYS A 569 7.56 -11.82 10.64
C LYS A 569 6.98 -13.22 10.84
N LYS A 570 7.83 -14.25 10.81
CA LYS A 570 7.43 -15.64 11.05
C LYS A 570 6.86 -15.85 12.45
N ALA A 571 7.47 -15.27 13.48
CA ALA A 571 6.98 -15.36 14.85
C ALA A 571 5.61 -14.70 15.03
N LYS A 572 5.35 -13.56 14.36
CA LYS A 572 4.03 -12.92 14.36
C LYS A 572 2.96 -13.82 13.74
N GLU A 573 3.26 -14.44 12.61
CA GLU A 573 2.35 -15.38 11.92
C GLU A 573 2.08 -16.62 12.80
N GLU A 574 3.10 -17.23 13.39
CA GLU A 574 2.94 -18.37 14.29
C GLU A 574 2.22 -18.00 15.59
N LEU A 575 2.55 -16.85 16.20
CA LEU A 575 1.84 -16.35 17.38
C LEU A 575 0.37 -16.13 17.05
N ALA A 576 0.04 -15.43 15.97
CA ALA A 576 -1.34 -15.20 15.53
C ALA A 576 -2.09 -16.51 15.27
N GLY A 577 -1.44 -17.50 14.65
CA GLY A 577 -2.02 -18.84 14.43
C GLY A 577 -2.23 -19.65 15.71
N SER A 578 -1.45 -19.39 16.76
CA SER A 578 -1.58 -20.04 18.08
C SER A 578 -2.65 -19.42 18.98
N LEU A 579 -3.15 -18.23 18.65
CA LEU A 579 -4.18 -17.54 19.44
C LEU A 579 -5.53 -18.24 19.29
N GLY A 580 -6.05 -18.79 20.39
CA GLY A 580 -7.38 -19.39 20.47
C GLY A 580 -8.38 -18.50 21.21
N GLY A 581 -9.68 -18.73 20.99
CA GLY A 581 -10.75 -18.15 21.81
C GLY A 581 -10.91 -16.63 21.71
N GLY A 582 -10.70 -16.05 20.53
CA GLY A 582 -10.90 -14.61 20.29
C GLY A 582 -9.83 -13.71 20.94
N GLN A 583 -8.65 -14.26 21.21
CA GLN A 583 -7.50 -13.49 21.68
C GLN A 583 -6.88 -12.68 20.53
N LYS A 584 -6.55 -11.42 20.80
CA LYS A 584 -5.80 -10.54 19.90
C LYS A 584 -4.46 -10.17 20.54
N LEU A 585 -3.40 -10.19 19.74
CA LEU A 585 -2.06 -9.75 20.13
C LEU A 585 -1.97 -8.22 20.06
N ILE A 586 -1.26 -7.62 21.01
CA ILE A 586 -0.97 -6.19 21.02
C ILE A 586 0.42 -5.99 20.40
N ASP A 587 0.47 -5.65 19.12
CA ASP A 587 1.72 -5.57 18.34
C ASP A 587 2.79 -4.67 18.97
N SER A 588 2.40 -3.59 19.64
CA SER A 588 3.32 -2.67 20.33
C SER A 588 4.00 -3.26 21.56
N THR A 589 3.59 -4.45 22.00
CA THR A 589 4.13 -5.14 23.19
C THR A 589 5.10 -6.27 22.81
N ILE A 590 5.37 -6.43 21.51
CA ILE A 590 6.26 -7.47 21.02
C ILE A 590 7.69 -7.14 21.45
N GLU A 591 8.22 -7.96 22.34
CA GLU A 591 9.61 -7.95 22.78
C GLU A 591 10.34 -9.14 22.12
N THR A 592 11.49 -8.87 21.51
CA THR A 592 12.32 -9.88 20.86
C THR A 592 13.63 -10.06 21.61
N SER A 593 14.06 -11.31 21.77
CA SER A 593 15.35 -11.63 22.36
C SER A 593 16.00 -12.79 21.59
N ALA A 594 17.27 -12.62 21.22
CA ALA A 594 18.01 -13.68 20.54
C ALA A 594 18.61 -14.64 21.58
N SER A 595 18.25 -15.91 21.51
CA SER A 595 18.79 -16.94 22.42
C SER A 595 20.09 -17.54 21.92
N GLU A 596 20.24 -17.67 20.59
CA GLU A 596 21.41 -18.28 19.97
C GLU A 596 21.75 -17.58 18.64
N LYS A 597 23.03 -17.28 18.43
CA LYS A 597 23.56 -16.66 17.21
C LYS A 597 24.84 -17.38 16.81
N THR A 598 24.85 -17.98 15.62
CA THR A 598 26.03 -18.64 15.07
C THR A 598 26.22 -18.28 13.61
N ILE A 599 27.48 -18.31 13.15
CA ILE A 599 27.87 -18.07 11.76
C ILE A 599 28.79 -19.21 11.34
N ASP A 600 28.71 -19.62 10.07
CA ASP A 600 29.52 -20.69 9.49
C ASP A 600 30.96 -20.29 9.09
N LYS A 601 31.24 -18.98 8.97
CA LYS A 601 32.55 -18.40 8.59
C LYS A 601 33.06 -17.34 9.57
N GLU A 602 34.36 -17.34 9.84
CA GLU A 602 34.98 -16.32 10.71
C GLU A 602 35.21 -15.00 9.96
N ILE A 603 35.26 -13.89 10.70
CA ILE A 603 35.67 -12.58 10.15
C ILE A 603 37.08 -12.71 9.54
N ASP A 604 37.33 -12.03 8.41
CA ASP A 604 38.56 -12.11 7.60
C ASP A 604 38.78 -13.44 6.85
N GLN A 605 37.87 -14.42 6.96
CA GLN A 605 37.96 -15.65 6.17
C GLN A 605 37.61 -15.40 4.71
N GLU A 606 38.40 -15.96 3.79
CA GLU A 606 38.11 -15.93 2.34
C GLU A 606 36.87 -16.78 2.03
N ALA A 607 35.81 -16.13 1.55
CA ALA A 607 34.53 -16.75 1.22
C ALA A 607 33.79 -15.90 0.18
N GLN A 608 32.80 -16.49 -0.50
CA GLN A 608 31.88 -15.76 -1.38
C GLN A 608 30.52 -15.50 -0.73
N ALA A 609 30.18 -16.29 0.30
CA ALA A 609 28.94 -16.18 1.05
C ALA A 609 29.17 -16.56 2.52
N ILE A 610 28.28 -16.07 3.36
CA ILE A 610 28.23 -16.30 4.81
C ILE A 610 26.81 -16.74 5.18
N THR A 611 26.69 -17.75 6.03
CA THR A 611 25.43 -18.29 6.55
C THR A 611 25.34 -18.06 8.04
N GLY A 612 24.34 -17.29 8.46
CA GLY A 612 24.00 -17.11 9.87
C GLY A 612 22.86 -18.02 10.27
N LYS A 613 22.89 -18.51 11.51
CA LYS A 613 21.77 -19.18 12.16
C LYS A 613 21.40 -18.44 13.42
N MET A 614 20.11 -18.26 13.63
CA MET A 614 19.60 -17.54 14.79
C MET A 614 18.32 -18.18 15.32
N THR A 615 18.23 -18.24 16.65
CA THR A 615 17.00 -18.56 17.36
C THR A 615 16.51 -17.30 18.07
N LEU A 616 15.28 -16.91 17.77
CA LEU A 616 14.63 -15.71 18.28
C LEU A 616 13.43 -16.10 19.15
N ILE A 617 13.45 -15.63 20.39
CA ILE A 617 12.33 -15.71 21.31
C ILE A 617 11.53 -14.41 21.17
N VAL A 618 10.25 -14.55 20.82
CA VAL A 618 9.33 -13.43 20.65
C VAL A 618 8.24 -13.57 21.70
N SER A 619 8.08 -12.53 22.52
CA SER A 619 7.02 -12.48 23.54
C SER A 619 6.13 -11.26 23.35
N GLY A 620 4.86 -11.37 23.70
CA GLY A 620 3.91 -10.27 23.61
C GLY A 620 2.73 -10.46 24.55
N ILE A 621 1.89 -9.42 24.67
CA ILE A 621 0.69 -9.45 25.50
C ILE A 621 -0.54 -9.53 24.59
N THR A 622 -1.46 -10.42 24.95
CA THR A 622 -2.75 -10.62 24.28
C THR A 622 -3.90 -10.23 25.20
N TYR A 623 -5.06 -9.93 24.62
CA TYR A 623 -6.32 -9.69 25.33
C TYR A 623 -7.47 -10.38 24.58
N LYS A 624 -8.60 -10.64 25.26
CA LYS A 624 -9.79 -11.20 24.62
C LYS A 624 -10.66 -10.11 24.03
N GLU A 625 -11.06 -10.27 22.78
CA GLU A 625 -11.93 -9.31 22.09
C GLU A 625 -13.31 -9.20 22.77
N GLU A 626 -13.87 -10.31 23.26
CA GLU A 626 -15.16 -10.34 23.98
C GLU A 626 -15.14 -9.49 25.26
N ASP A 627 -14.03 -9.52 26.00
CA ASP A 627 -13.84 -8.74 27.22
C ASP A 627 -13.82 -7.24 26.91
N SER A 628 -13.16 -6.86 25.81
CA SER A 628 -13.16 -5.47 25.34
C SER A 628 -14.55 -5.02 24.84
N LYS A 629 -15.26 -5.88 24.09
CA LYS A 629 -16.59 -5.57 23.55
C LYS A 629 -17.63 -5.42 24.65
N SER A 630 -17.62 -6.33 25.63
CA SER A 630 -18.54 -6.28 26.78
C SER A 630 -18.33 -5.02 27.62
N LEU A 631 -17.07 -4.67 27.91
CA LEU A 631 -16.72 -3.46 28.63
C LEU A 631 -17.15 -2.18 27.89
N LEU A 632 -16.83 -2.06 26.60
CA LEU A 632 -17.20 -0.88 25.81
C LEU A 632 -18.71 -0.75 25.62
N THR A 633 -19.43 -1.86 25.43
CA THR A 633 -20.90 -1.84 25.31
C THR A 633 -21.53 -1.33 26.60
N ALA A 634 -21.05 -1.78 27.77
CA ALA A 634 -21.52 -1.29 29.06
C ALA A 634 -21.19 0.19 29.28
N LEU A 635 -19.98 0.63 28.91
CA LEU A 635 -19.55 2.03 29.08
C LEU A 635 -20.35 3.03 28.24
N PHE A 636 -20.82 2.64 27.05
CA PHE A 636 -21.51 3.54 26.12
C PHE A 636 -23.02 3.30 26.04
N GLN A 637 -23.58 2.43 26.89
CA GLN A 637 -25.01 2.14 26.91
C GLN A 637 -25.88 3.38 27.19
N ASP A 638 -25.40 4.27 28.07
CA ASP A 638 -26.10 5.50 28.45
C ASP A 638 -25.97 6.63 27.42
N GLN A 639 -25.14 6.45 26.37
CA GLN A 639 -24.93 7.43 25.30
C GLN A 639 -25.77 7.13 24.04
N ILE A 640 -26.58 6.06 24.06
CA ILE A 640 -27.47 5.70 22.95
C ILE A 640 -28.71 6.60 22.98
N PRO A 641 -29.12 7.20 21.84
CA PRO A 641 -30.37 7.95 21.76
C PRO A 641 -31.58 7.09 22.15
N GLU A 642 -32.57 7.69 22.82
CA GLU A 642 -33.81 6.99 23.19
C GLU A 642 -34.47 6.33 21.96
N GLY A 643 -34.87 5.07 22.13
CA GLY A 643 -35.51 4.28 21.07
C GLY A 643 -34.54 3.60 20.09
N TYR A 644 -33.23 3.59 20.37
CA TYR A 644 -32.22 2.86 19.59
C TYR A 644 -31.51 1.79 20.45
N GLU A 645 -30.98 0.75 19.81
CA GLU A 645 -30.14 -0.29 20.43
C GLU A 645 -28.90 -0.59 19.58
N PHE A 646 -27.82 -1.06 20.21
CA PHE A 646 -26.62 -1.48 19.49
C PHE A 646 -26.91 -2.73 18.65
N SER A 647 -26.52 -2.70 17.37
CA SER A 647 -26.64 -3.87 16.51
C SER A 647 -25.62 -4.94 16.92
N THR A 648 -26.09 -6.04 17.52
CA THR A 648 -25.26 -7.13 18.09
C THR A 648 -24.31 -7.76 17.06
N GLY A 649 -24.70 -7.76 15.78
CA GLY A 649 -23.94 -8.30 14.66
C GLY A 649 -23.08 -7.30 13.88
N ARG A 650 -23.20 -5.99 14.14
CA ARG A 650 -22.46 -4.92 13.41
C ARG A 650 -21.74 -3.92 14.31
N THR A 651 -21.63 -4.24 15.59
CA THR A 651 -20.73 -3.52 16.50
C THR A 651 -19.30 -3.95 16.19
N VAL A 652 -18.54 -3.08 15.53
CA VAL A 652 -17.12 -3.28 15.25
C VAL A 652 -16.33 -2.53 16.31
N VAL A 653 -15.55 -3.25 17.10
CA VAL A 653 -14.61 -2.63 18.06
C VAL A 653 -13.29 -2.46 17.33
N ASP A 654 -13.04 -1.26 16.81
CA ASP A 654 -11.74 -0.91 16.23
C ASP A 654 -10.79 -0.51 17.36
N VAL A 655 -9.98 -1.47 17.81
CA VAL A 655 -8.87 -1.23 18.74
C VAL A 655 -7.72 -0.60 17.98
N VAL A 656 -7.77 0.72 17.79
CA VAL A 656 -6.66 1.50 17.23
C VAL A 656 -5.71 1.85 18.37
N ILE A 657 -4.67 1.04 18.56
CA ILE A 657 -3.62 1.26 19.58
C ILE A 657 -2.85 2.52 19.20
N ALA A 658 -3.27 3.68 19.72
CA ALA A 658 -2.71 4.96 19.30
C ALA A 658 -1.38 5.30 20.01
N LYS A 659 -1.19 4.89 21.28
CA LYS A 659 0.05 5.14 22.05
C LYS A 659 0.13 4.30 23.33
N GLN A 660 1.26 3.65 23.60
CA GLN A 660 1.59 3.22 24.96
C GLN A 660 1.92 4.46 25.80
N THR A 661 1.02 4.85 26.71
CA THR A 661 1.16 6.11 27.46
C THR A 661 1.99 5.99 28.74
N LYS A 662 2.07 4.81 29.37
CA LYS A 662 2.91 4.49 30.55
C LYS A 662 2.85 3.01 30.92
N LYS A 663 4.00 2.40 31.26
CA LYS A 663 4.10 1.08 31.91
C LYS A 663 4.06 1.29 33.42
N LYS A 664 2.93 0.99 34.07
CA LYS A 664 2.83 0.93 35.54
C LYS A 664 2.53 -0.52 35.90
N ASP A 665 3.46 -1.17 36.61
CA ASP A 665 3.29 -2.53 37.14
C ASP A 665 2.82 -3.63 36.14
N SER A 666 3.29 -3.56 34.89
CA SER A 666 2.98 -4.47 33.76
C SER A 666 1.64 -4.28 33.06
N ALA A 667 0.86 -3.25 33.44
CA ALA A 667 -0.37 -2.88 32.72
C ALA A 667 -0.08 -1.99 31.50
N ILE A 668 -0.87 -2.16 30.45
CA ILE A 668 -0.78 -1.41 29.18
C ILE A 668 -2.06 -0.61 28.98
N MET A 669 -1.95 0.68 28.74
CA MET A 669 -3.09 1.51 28.35
C MET A 669 -3.26 1.47 26.83
N LEU A 670 -4.48 1.19 26.38
CA LEU A 670 -4.89 1.15 24.98
C LEU A 670 -5.93 2.25 24.74
N ASP A 671 -5.66 3.11 23.77
CA ASP A 671 -6.71 3.92 23.16
C ASP A 671 -7.57 3.03 22.28
N VAL A 672 -8.89 3.09 22.44
CA VAL A 672 -9.84 2.24 21.73
C VAL A 672 -10.94 3.10 21.14
N THR A 673 -11.27 2.87 19.87
CA THR A 673 -12.37 3.56 19.19
C THR A 673 -13.50 2.57 18.93
N LEU A 674 -14.61 2.73 19.63
CA LEU A 674 -15.82 1.96 19.35
C LEU A 674 -16.52 2.58 18.14
N ARG A 675 -16.68 1.80 17.07
CA ARG A 675 -17.51 2.14 15.91
C ARG A 675 -18.69 1.18 15.83
N SER A 676 -19.84 1.65 16.32
CA SER A 676 -21.05 0.84 16.33
C SER A 676 -22.16 1.48 15.52
N VAL A 677 -23.07 0.63 15.06
CA VAL A 677 -24.30 1.05 14.39
C VAL A 677 -25.45 0.82 15.36
N ALA A 678 -26.15 1.90 15.69
CA ALA A 678 -27.38 1.86 16.47
C ALA A 678 -28.60 1.81 15.55
N VAL A 679 -29.47 0.83 15.78
CA VAL A 679 -30.71 0.61 15.03
C VAL A 679 -31.91 0.97 15.88
N PRO A 680 -32.99 1.55 15.30
CA PRO A 680 -34.17 1.88 16.07
C PRO A 680 -34.90 0.61 16.52
N ILE A 681 -35.39 0.63 17.76
CA ILE A 681 -36.16 -0.46 18.36
C ILE A 681 -37.55 -0.47 17.73
N VAL A 682 -37.86 -1.53 16.98
CA VAL A 682 -39.17 -1.73 16.35
C VAL A 682 -39.85 -2.95 16.96
N ASP A 683 -40.85 -2.72 17.81
CA ASP A 683 -41.75 -3.78 18.27
C ASP A 683 -42.65 -4.25 17.11
N THR A 684 -42.22 -5.32 16.44
CA THR A 684 -42.90 -5.89 15.29
C THR A 684 -44.27 -6.47 15.65
N ALA A 685 -44.46 -6.99 16.86
CA ALA A 685 -45.72 -7.58 17.31
C ALA A 685 -46.78 -6.50 17.57
N ALA A 686 -46.43 -5.43 18.28
CA ALA A 686 -47.32 -4.29 18.47
C ALA A 686 -47.66 -3.61 17.14
N LEU A 687 -46.69 -3.53 16.22
CA LEU A 687 -46.87 -2.93 14.91
C LEU A 687 -47.83 -3.74 14.02
N GLN A 688 -47.75 -5.07 14.02
CA GLN A 688 -48.65 -5.97 13.29
C GLN A 688 -50.12 -5.73 13.63
N HIS A 689 -50.45 -5.56 14.91
CA HIS A 689 -51.82 -5.29 15.35
C HIS A 689 -52.29 -3.89 14.98
N LYS A 690 -51.39 -2.89 15.00
CA LYS A 690 -51.73 -1.49 14.76
C LYS A 690 -51.96 -1.16 13.29
N ILE A 691 -51.30 -1.88 12.36
CA ILE A 691 -51.40 -1.64 10.91
C ILE A 691 -52.44 -2.54 10.21
N ALA A 692 -52.98 -3.55 10.91
CA ALA A 692 -53.97 -4.46 10.36
C ALA A 692 -55.22 -3.73 9.85
N GLY A 693 -55.64 -4.04 8.63
CA GLY A 693 -56.79 -3.42 7.99
C GLY A 693 -56.64 -1.92 7.70
N LYS A 694 -55.46 -1.30 7.76
CA LYS A 694 -55.26 0.09 7.34
C LYS A 694 -54.90 0.18 5.85
N THR A 695 -55.10 1.35 5.25
CA THR A 695 -54.67 1.62 3.87
C THR A 695 -53.18 1.90 3.81
N LEU A 696 -52.55 1.66 2.66
CA LEU A 696 -51.10 1.88 2.50
C LEU A 696 -50.65 3.31 2.85
N SER A 697 -51.47 4.32 2.52
CA SER A 697 -51.19 5.72 2.83
C SER A 697 -51.26 5.99 4.34
N GLN A 698 -52.23 5.42 5.05
CA GLN A 698 -52.34 5.55 6.51
C GLN A 698 -51.15 4.90 7.22
N VAL A 699 -50.76 3.70 6.78
CA VAL A 699 -49.62 2.96 7.35
C VAL A 699 -48.32 3.71 7.10
N THR A 700 -48.11 4.23 5.90
CA THR A 700 -46.90 5.00 5.56
C THR A 700 -46.80 6.29 6.37
N THR A 701 -47.93 6.99 6.58
CA THR A 701 -47.95 8.24 7.36
C THR A 701 -47.66 7.99 8.84
N GLU A 702 -48.25 6.95 9.42
CA GLU A 702 -48.11 6.61 10.83
C GLU A 702 -46.73 6.00 11.18
N LEU A 703 -46.09 5.33 10.21
CA LEU A 703 -44.74 4.79 10.37
C LEU A 703 -43.66 5.84 10.14
N LYS A 704 -43.85 6.80 9.22
CA LYS A 704 -42.93 7.93 9.04
C LYS A 704 -42.91 8.92 10.21
N ASP A 705 -43.96 8.93 11.03
CA ASP A 705 -44.04 9.76 12.23
C ASP A 705 -43.18 9.23 13.40
N LYS A 706 -42.68 7.99 13.31
CA LYS A 706 -41.75 7.41 14.30
C LYS A 706 -40.30 7.70 13.94
N ASN A 707 -39.51 8.11 14.93
CA ASN A 707 -38.07 8.30 14.78
C ASN A 707 -37.38 7.07 14.20
N GLY A 708 -36.58 7.28 13.15
CA GLY A 708 -35.72 6.25 12.56
C GLY A 708 -36.36 5.39 11.47
N ILE A 709 -37.64 5.58 11.11
CA ILE A 709 -38.28 4.88 9.98
C ILE A 709 -38.34 5.81 8.75
N VAL A 710 -37.68 5.42 7.65
CA VAL A 710 -37.59 6.24 6.43
C VAL A 710 -38.61 5.82 5.37
N GLY A 711 -38.93 4.52 5.34
CA GLY A 711 -39.78 3.95 4.30
C GLY A 711 -40.46 2.66 4.74
N VAL A 712 -41.45 2.26 3.96
CA VAL A 712 -42.19 1.02 4.18
C VAL A 712 -42.50 0.40 2.83
N GLU A 713 -42.02 -0.82 2.60
CA GLU A 713 -42.33 -1.59 1.40
C GLU A 713 -43.39 -2.64 1.69
N TYR A 714 -44.21 -2.92 0.68
CA TYR A 714 -45.35 -3.83 0.81
C TYR A 714 -45.30 -4.89 -0.29
N LEU A 715 -45.30 -6.17 0.11
CA LEU A 715 -45.38 -7.29 -0.81
C LEU A 715 -46.62 -8.15 -0.48
N PHE A 716 -47.52 -8.27 -1.46
CA PHE A 716 -48.75 -9.04 -1.33
C PHE A 716 -48.63 -10.37 -2.07
N ARG A 717 -48.65 -11.51 -1.34
CA ARG A 717 -48.60 -12.84 -1.99
C ARG A 717 -49.96 -13.32 -2.49
N TRP A 718 -51.02 -12.99 -1.76
CA TRP A 718 -52.41 -13.23 -2.17
C TRP A 718 -53.20 -12.02 -1.69
N SER A 719 -53.71 -11.19 -2.60
CA SER A 719 -54.55 -10.06 -2.23
C SER A 719 -55.60 -9.78 -3.28
N TRP A 720 -56.84 -9.62 -2.82
CA TRP A 720 -57.96 -9.20 -3.66
C TRP A 720 -57.88 -7.71 -4.00
N TRP A 721 -57.20 -6.89 -3.17
CA TRP A 721 -56.98 -5.46 -3.38
C TRP A 721 -55.61 -5.01 -2.85
N LYS A 722 -54.77 -4.42 -3.71
CA LYS A 722 -53.41 -3.97 -3.34
C LYS A 722 -53.36 -2.65 -2.55
N SER A 723 -54.50 -2.06 -2.21
CA SER A 723 -54.59 -0.76 -1.54
C SER A 723 -54.71 -0.83 -0.01
N ARG A 724 -54.91 -2.03 0.56
CA ARG A 724 -55.19 -2.23 2.00
C ARG A 724 -54.49 -3.47 2.55
N LEU A 725 -54.03 -3.40 3.80
CA LEU A 725 -53.48 -4.56 4.50
C LEU A 725 -54.59 -5.54 4.95
N PRO A 726 -54.29 -6.84 5.09
CA PRO A 726 -55.22 -7.83 5.64
C PRO A 726 -55.80 -7.39 7.00
N MET A 727 -57.08 -7.69 7.24
CA MET A 727 -57.73 -7.35 8.51
C MET A 727 -57.23 -8.21 9.69
N ARG A 728 -56.70 -9.40 9.41
CA ARG A 728 -56.13 -10.30 10.41
C ARG A 728 -54.64 -10.01 10.58
N SER A 729 -54.22 -9.57 11.77
CA SER A 729 -52.81 -9.26 12.07
C SER A 729 -51.87 -10.45 11.83
N GLY A 730 -52.31 -11.67 12.12
CA GLY A 730 -51.53 -12.90 11.86
C GLY A 730 -51.28 -13.22 10.38
N ASN A 731 -51.91 -12.50 9.45
CA ASN A 731 -51.63 -12.59 8.01
C ASN A 731 -50.66 -11.48 7.52
N ILE A 732 -50.10 -10.70 8.45
CA ILE A 732 -49.13 -9.63 8.18
C ILE A 732 -47.79 -10.05 8.78
N SER A 733 -46.78 -10.28 7.93
CA SER A 733 -45.41 -10.52 8.36
C SER A 733 -44.62 -9.22 8.27
N ILE A 734 -43.98 -8.79 9.36
CA ILE A 734 -43.16 -7.59 9.38
C ILE A 734 -41.69 -7.98 9.44
N SER A 735 -40.87 -7.43 8.56
CA SER A 735 -39.42 -7.48 8.61
C SER A 735 -38.87 -6.07 8.72
N VAL A 736 -37.80 -5.89 9.49
CA VAL A 736 -37.06 -4.63 9.54
C VAL A 736 -35.85 -4.78 8.63
N SER A 737 -35.73 -3.88 7.65
CA SER A 737 -34.57 -3.79 6.77
C SER A 737 -34.00 -2.39 6.89
N GLU A 738 -32.71 -2.27 6.67
CA GLU A 738 -32.07 -0.96 6.62
C GLU A 738 -32.17 -0.38 5.22
N GLN A 739 -32.11 0.94 5.15
CA GLN A 739 -32.00 1.67 3.89
C GLN A 739 -30.55 1.82 3.45
#